data_AF-A0AAE2CLD5-F1
#
_entry.id   AF-A0AAE2CLD5-F1
#
_cell.length_a   1.000
_cell.length_b   1.000
_cell.length_c   1.000
_cell.angle_alpha   90.00
_cell.angle_beta   90.00
_cell.angle_gamma   90.00
#
_symmetry.space_group_name_H-M   'P 1'
#
loop_
_entity.id
_entity.type
_entity.pdbx_description
1 polymer ?
#
loop_
_entity_poly.entity_id
_entity_poly.type
_entity_poly.pdbx_seq_one_letter_code
_entity_poly.pdbx_strand_id
1 'polypeptide(L)'
;MANFPKPKANLSLLISLALLFFFFSPTISSLPRPSGLRSPKHDPRFLGRFSRSNNTGRLGAPRYRYETRYFDQNLDHFSFSDLPTFRQRYLINTEYWAGPDKLGPIFLYCGNEGDIEWFAANTGFVWELAPRFRAMIIFPEHRYYGESMPYGSWEEAYKNASTLAHLTAEQALADFAVLITELKRNLSAQACPVVLFGGSYGGMLAAWMRLKYPHIAVGALASSAPVLQFEDVVPPETFYDIVSNDFRRESISCFNTIKESWDVIESEGHKTNGLSYLTETFRFCRKLESIDDLSNWLSSAYSYLAMADYPYPADFLMPMPANPIKEVCRKIDNCPDGTSILQRIFEGVSVYYNYTGNVDCFNLEDDPHGMNGWNWQACTEMVMPTSSSKNASMFPAYDYNYTSDKQWCWENYHVKPRPTWITTEFGGHGFKHALKNFGSNIIFSNGLLDPWSGGSVLEDISETIVALVTEKGAHHLDLRPTTADDPDWLVEQRAAEVKLIQGWLDEYFERKRRGAKRAVATATRTKGGRFLLDRTTCTEHGWKTSMELQKQPHFSYCSNCSSNNNVNSLRMASLANNVASELPNIDWDNLGFRLTTTDYMYIMKCSQGENFSKGELQRFGNIELSPCAGVLNYGQGLFEGLKAYKTHNGNILLFRPEENATRLRTGAERMCMPSPTVDQFLEAVKATVLANERWIPPPGKGALYIRPLLIGSGAVLGIAPAPEYTFLMYVSPVGNYFKGGLAPINLIVETEMHRATPGGTGGVKTIGNYAAVLNAQIAAKAKGFSDVLYLDSIHKRYLEEVSSCNIFVVKGNLISTPAIKGTILPGITRKSILDLARSQGFQVEERLITVDELVDADEVFCTGTAVVVSPVGSITYLNKRLFLLLLL
;
A
#
# COMPACT_ATOMS: atom_id res chain seq x y z
N MET A 1 -60.97 22.66 9.38
CA MET A 1 -62.03 21.63 9.47
C MET A 1 -61.41 20.28 9.18
N ALA A 2 -61.76 19.28 10.03
CA ALA A 2 -61.48 17.83 9.96
C ALA A 2 -60.02 17.35 10.16
N ASN A 3 -59.69 16.27 10.89
CA ASN A 3 -60.23 15.63 12.11
C ASN A 3 -59.22 14.50 12.52
N PHE A 4 -58.68 14.54 13.75
CA PHE A 4 -58.14 13.44 14.62
C PHE A 4 -56.98 12.50 14.16
N PRO A 5 -56.24 11.81 15.07
CA PRO A 5 -55.58 12.28 16.30
C PRO A 5 -54.14 11.73 16.56
N LYS A 6 -53.41 12.38 17.51
CA LYS A 6 -52.21 11.86 18.18
C LYS A 6 -52.58 10.87 19.31
N PRO A 7 -51.76 9.85 19.63
CA PRO A 7 -51.86 9.17 20.91
C PRO A 7 -50.83 9.68 21.93
N LYS A 8 -51.32 9.82 23.16
CA LYS A 8 -50.59 10.14 24.40
C LYS A 8 -49.90 8.88 24.93
N ALA A 9 -48.69 9.01 25.44
CA ALA A 9 -48.02 7.98 26.22
C ALA A 9 -48.67 7.89 27.61
N ASN A 10 -49.07 6.69 28.03
CA ASN A 10 -49.57 6.40 29.38
C ASN A 10 -48.63 5.42 30.09
N LEU A 11 -48.19 5.86 31.26
CA LEU A 11 -47.15 5.33 32.14
C LEU A 11 -47.73 4.27 33.12
N SER A 12 -48.30 3.19 32.60
CA SER A 12 -48.93 2.16 33.46
C SER A 12 -48.71 0.71 33.01
N LEU A 13 -47.73 0.44 32.15
CA LEU A 13 -47.39 -0.91 31.70
C LEU A 13 -45.90 -1.27 31.90
N LEU A 14 -45.31 -0.77 33.00
CA LEU A 14 -43.91 -1.03 33.37
C LEU A 14 -43.74 -1.52 34.82
N ILE A 15 -44.83 -1.87 35.52
CA ILE A 15 -44.79 -2.26 36.95
C ILE A 15 -45.35 -3.68 37.20
N SER A 16 -45.54 -4.49 36.16
CA SER A 16 -46.06 -5.87 36.31
C SER A 16 -45.11 -6.99 35.85
N LEU A 17 -43.83 -6.69 35.58
CA LEU A 17 -42.83 -7.71 35.22
C LEU A 17 -41.64 -7.83 36.18
N ALA A 18 -41.68 -7.15 37.34
CA ALA A 18 -40.55 -7.09 38.28
C ALA A 18 -40.76 -7.82 39.63
N LEU A 19 -41.74 -8.73 39.75
CA LEU A 19 -42.12 -9.31 41.05
C LEU A 19 -42.27 -10.85 41.08
N LEU A 20 -41.59 -11.60 40.22
CA LEU A 20 -41.67 -13.07 40.20
C LEU A 20 -40.31 -13.80 40.13
N PHE A 21 -39.23 -13.16 40.58
CA PHE A 21 -37.91 -13.79 40.70
C PHE A 21 -37.31 -13.60 42.08
N PHE A 22 -37.98 -14.10 43.12
CA PHE A 22 -37.32 -14.50 44.35
C PHE A 22 -38.08 -15.68 44.95
N PHE A 23 -37.31 -16.66 45.42
CA PHE A 23 -37.67 -17.93 46.06
C PHE A 23 -37.66 -19.19 45.18
N PHE A 24 -36.87 -20.16 45.67
CA PHE A 24 -36.66 -21.56 45.28
C PHE A 24 -35.41 -21.89 44.42
N SER A 25 -34.28 -22.08 45.12
CA SER A 25 -33.35 -23.19 44.84
C SER A 25 -34.02 -24.51 45.21
N PRO A 26 -33.80 -25.60 44.44
CA PRO A 26 -32.94 -26.65 44.99
C PRO A 26 -32.08 -27.41 43.96
N THR A 27 -30.89 -27.84 44.43
CA THR A 27 -30.12 -29.05 44.09
C THR A 27 -30.36 -29.73 42.73
N ILE A 28 -29.38 -29.64 41.83
CA ILE A 28 -29.32 -30.42 40.58
C ILE A 28 -28.69 -31.78 40.88
N SER A 29 -29.53 -32.81 40.83
CA SER A 29 -29.13 -34.21 40.63
C SER A 29 -28.98 -34.47 39.13
N SER A 30 -27.93 -35.19 38.78
CA SER A 30 -27.57 -35.61 37.42
C SER A 30 -28.63 -36.53 36.81
N LEU A 31 -29.22 -36.13 35.69
CA LEU A 31 -29.95 -37.00 34.76
C LEU A 31 -29.31 -36.87 33.36
N PRO A 32 -29.22 -37.99 32.61
CA PRO A 32 -28.34 -38.10 31.45
C PRO A 32 -28.89 -37.33 30.24
N ARG A 33 -28.01 -36.62 29.53
CA ARG A 33 -28.31 -35.95 28.25
C ARG A 33 -28.75 -36.99 27.20
N PRO A 34 -29.69 -36.66 26.30
CA PRO A 34 -30.10 -37.55 25.23
C PRO A 34 -28.95 -37.74 24.24
N SER A 35 -28.53 -38.99 24.08
CA SER A 35 -27.68 -39.46 22.98
C SER A 35 -28.45 -39.36 21.67
N GLY A 36 -28.06 -38.44 20.79
CA GLY A 36 -28.66 -38.38 19.45
C GLY A 36 -28.60 -37.03 18.75
N LEU A 37 -27.41 -36.48 18.56
CA LEU A 37 -27.10 -35.56 17.46
C LEU A 37 -25.61 -35.75 17.13
N ARG A 38 -25.32 -36.22 15.92
CA ARG A 38 -23.95 -36.33 15.38
C ARG A 38 -23.26 -34.98 15.54
N SER A 39 -22.15 -34.94 16.28
CA SER A 39 -21.23 -33.81 16.24
C SER A 39 -20.70 -33.69 14.81
N PRO A 40 -20.72 -32.50 14.18
CA PRO A 40 -20.02 -32.31 12.92
C PRO A 40 -18.54 -32.61 13.14
N LYS A 41 -17.95 -33.43 12.26
CA LYS A 41 -16.52 -33.75 12.26
C LYS A 41 -15.72 -32.46 12.45
N HIS A 42 -14.98 -32.35 13.54
CA HIS A 42 -14.21 -31.13 13.82
C HIS A 42 -13.06 -31.00 12.82
N ASP A 43 -12.89 -29.81 12.26
CA ASP A 43 -11.74 -29.43 11.45
C ASP A 43 -10.45 -29.58 12.28
N PRO A 44 -9.35 -30.13 11.73
CA PRO A 44 -8.06 -30.07 12.39
C PRO A 44 -7.67 -28.60 12.50
N ARG A 45 -7.78 -28.03 13.70
CA ARG A 45 -7.38 -26.64 13.92
C ARG A 45 -5.88 -26.57 13.77
N PHE A 46 -5.45 -25.90 12.70
CA PHE A 46 -4.06 -25.60 12.49
C PHE A 46 -3.54 -24.78 13.69
N LEU A 47 -2.47 -25.27 14.32
CA LEU A 47 -1.93 -24.84 15.61
C LEU A 47 -2.58 -25.45 16.87
N GLY A 48 -2.79 -26.77 16.85
CA GLY A 48 -3.15 -27.54 18.04
C GLY A 48 -2.13 -27.46 19.18
N ARG A 49 -2.63 -27.64 20.40
CA ARG A 49 -1.88 -27.60 21.67
C ARG A 49 -0.80 -28.70 21.70
N PHE A 50 0.41 -28.28 22.03
CA PHE A 50 1.67 -29.01 22.08
C PHE A 50 1.78 -29.83 23.39
N SER A 51 2.90 -30.53 23.56
CA SER A 51 3.23 -31.33 24.75
C SER A 51 4.65 -31.02 25.23
N ARG A 52 4.82 -30.68 26.51
CA ARG A 52 6.14 -30.53 27.17
C ARG A 52 6.40 -31.68 28.14
N SER A 53 7.69 -32.04 28.25
CA SER A 53 8.26 -32.69 29.44
C SER A 53 8.64 -31.64 30.48
N ASN A 54 8.51 -31.98 31.76
CA ASN A 54 8.60 -31.12 32.96
C ASN A 54 9.95 -30.40 33.21
N ASN A 55 10.82 -30.23 32.20
CA ASN A 55 12.06 -29.50 32.37
C ASN A 55 11.88 -28.02 32.06
N THR A 56 11.74 -27.22 33.11
CA THR A 56 12.04 -25.77 33.17
C THR A 56 13.54 -25.49 32.94
N GLY A 57 14.09 -26.07 31.88
CA GLY A 57 15.43 -25.77 31.41
C GLY A 57 15.44 -24.32 30.92
N ARG A 58 16.10 -23.46 31.69
CA ARG A 58 16.60 -22.16 31.23
C ARG A 58 17.06 -22.33 29.78
N LEU A 59 16.51 -21.52 28.86
CA LEU A 59 17.20 -21.20 27.63
C LEU A 59 18.66 -20.96 28.01
N GLY A 60 19.57 -21.75 27.41
CA GLY A 60 21.01 -21.50 27.57
C GLY A 60 21.32 -20.05 27.21
N ALA A 61 22.54 -19.58 27.48
CA ALA A 61 22.93 -18.21 27.11
C ALA A 61 22.46 -17.90 25.67
N PRO A 62 21.76 -16.77 25.45
CA PRO A 62 21.13 -16.49 24.16
C PRO A 62 22.17 -16.57 23.04
N ARG A 63 21.85 -17.33 21.98
CA ARG A 63 22.76 -17.60 20.86
C ARG A 63 23.30 -16.33 20.22
N TYR A 64 22.48 -15.27 20.23
CA TYR A 64 22.83 -13.95 19.75
C TYR A 64 22.77 -12.94 20.89
N ARG A 65 23.64 -11.94 20.85
CA ARG A 65 23.65 -10.87 21.85
C ARG A 65 22.64 -9.80 21.44
N TYR A 66 21.73 -9.46 22.33
CA TYR A 66 20.81 -8.33 22.16
C TYR A 66 20.46 -7.73 23.53
N GLU A 67 19.90 -6.52 23.50
CA GLU A 67 19.29 -5.89 24.66
C GLU A 67 17.77 -5.98 24.53
N THR A 68 17.10 -6.46 25.58
CA THR A 68 15.63 -6.43 25.66
C THR A 68 15.20 -5.06 26.15
N ARG A 69 14.37 -4.39 25.35
CA ARG A 69 13.78 -3.09 25.65
C ARG A 69 12.28 -3.15 25.51
N TYR A 70 11.62 -2.09 25.98
CA TYR A 70 10.19 -1.94 25.86
C TYR A 70 9.85 -0.52 25.40
N PHE A 71 8.78 -0.41 24.65
CA PHE A 71 8.22 0.83 24.12
C PHE A 71 6.81 0.99 24.65
N ASP A 72 6.46 2.20 25.10
CA ASP A 72 5.11 2.53 25.53
C ASP A 72 4.26 2.75 24.27
N GLN A 73 3.46 1.75 23.92
CA GLN A 73 2.70 1.65 22.69
C GLN A 73 1.23 2.03 22.91
N ASN A 74 0.60 2.62 21.89
CA ASN A 74 -0.83 2.90 21.91
C ASN A 74 -1.62 1.59 21.91
N LEU A 75 -2.64 1.47 22.78
CA LEU A 75 -3.53 0.33 22.79
C LEU A 75 -4.31 0.19 21.47
N ASP A 76 -4.83 1.31 20.97
CA ASP A 76 -5.64 1.35 19.75
C ASP A 76 -5.19 2.47 18.82
N HIS A 77 -4.65 2.11 17.65
CA HIS A 77 -4.23 3.08 16.62
C HIS A 77 -5.38 3.59 15.76
N PHE A 78 -6.53 2.94 15.80
CA PHE A 78 -7.69 3.23 14.94
C PHE A 78 -8.85 3.89 15.69
N SER A 79 -8.61 4.24 16.95
CA SER A 79 -9.52 5.02 17.80
C SER A 79 -8.80 6.26 18.33
N PHE A 80 -9.53 7.38 18.41
CA PHE A 80 -9.04 8.62 19.04
C PHE A 80 -9.46 8.75 20.50
N SER A 81 -10.11 7.72 21.05
CA SER A 81 -10.43 7.68 22.48
C SER A 81 -9.15 7.71 23.31
N ASP A 82 -9.20 8.43 24.43
CA ASP A 82 -8.09 8.48 25.38
C ASP A 82 -7.99 7.15 26.13
N LEU A 83 -7.21 6.23 25.56
CA LEU A 83 -7.01 4.86 26.03
C LEU A 83 -5.59 4.71 26.61
N PRO A 84 -5.39 3.81 27.59
CA PRO A 84 -4.07 3.59 28.17
C PRO A 84 -3.08 3.04 27.14
N THR A 85 -1.78 3.28 27.36
CA THR A 85 -0.71 2.63 26.63
C THR A 85 -0.37 1.26 27.23
N PHE A 86 0.33 0.41 26.48
CA PHE A 86 0.90 -0.84 26.98
C PHE A 86 2.38 -0.97 26.63
N ARG A 87 3.09 -1.87 27.31
CA ARG A 87 4.52 -2.09 27.10
C ARG A 87 4.72 -3.11 25.98
N GLN A 88 5.18 -2.67 24.82
CA GLN A 88 5.59 -3.54 23.73
C GLN A 88 7.08 -3.88 23.86
N ARG A 89 7.41 -5.16 24.02
CA ARG A 89 8.79 -5.68 24.06
C ARG A 89 9.42 -5.61 22.66
N TYR A 90 10.69 -5.27 22.60
CA TYR A 90 11.50 -5.41 21.39
C TYR A 90 12.96 -5.71 21.74
N LEU A 91 13.61 -6.51 20.92
CA LEU A 91 15.04 -6.80 21.05
C LEU A 91 15.82 -5.89 20.12
N ILE A 92 16.95 -5.35 20.59
CA ILE A 92 17.81 -4.47 19.81
C ILE A 92 19.27 -4.90 19.90
N ASN A 93 19.97 -4.90 18.76
CA ASN A 93 21.42 -5.01 18.71
C ASN A 93 21.99 -3.89 17.82
N THR A 94 22.94 -3.14 18.38
CA THR A 94 23.64 -2.02 17.72
C THR A 94 25.13 -2.28 17.53
N GLU A 95 25.63 -3.47 17.85
CA GLU A 95 27.06 -3.79 17.91
C GLU A 95 27.77 -3.53 16.58
N TYR A 96 27.13 -3.90 15.47
CA TYR A 96 27.68 -3.73 14.12
C TYR A 96 27.16 -2.49 13.39
N TRP A 97 26.27 -1.73 14.00
CA TRP A 97 25.59 -0.64 13.33
C TRP A 97 26.55 0.49 13.00
N ALA A 98 26.57 0.94 11.75
CA ALA A 98 27.45 2.03 11.31
C ALA A 98 27.09 3.39 11.94
N GLY A 99 25.94 3.49 12.58
CA GLY A 99 25.41 4.72 13.15
C GLY A 99 24.66 5.59 12.12
N PRO A 100 24.00 6.65 12.61
CA PRO A 100 23.17 7.52 11.79
C PRO A 100 23.98 8.31 10.75
N ASP A 101 25.18 8.76 11.10
CA ASP A 101 26.04 9.58 10.22
C ASP A 101 26.48 8.83 8.95
N LYS A 102 26.59 7.51 9.04
CA LYS A 102 26.95 6.63 7.91
C LYS A 102 25.72 6.03 7.24
N LEU A 103 24.51 6.47 7.61
CA LEU A 103 23.23 5.93 7.15
C LEU A 103 23.15 4.40 7.35
N GLY A 104 23.68 3.89 8.47
CA GLY A 104 23.67 2.46 8.77
C GLY A 104 22.24 1.90 8.67
N PRO A 105 22.00 0.83 7.87
CA PRO A 105 20.67 0.25 7.73
C PRO A 105 20.10 -0.25 9.04
N ILE A 106 18.79 -0.44 9.07
CA ILE A 106 18.07 -1.07 10.17
C ILE A 106 17.36 -2.31 9.60
N PHE A 107 17.66 -3.47 10.16
CA PHE A 107 16.99 -4.72 9.86
C PHE A 107 15.93 -4.97 10.93
N LEU A 108 14.67 -4.94 10.51
CA LEU A 108 13.52 -5.11 11.38
C LEU A 108 12.85 -6.44 11.05
N TYR A 109 12.82 -7.35 12.00
CA TYR A 109 12.03 -8.57 11.89
C TYR A 109 10.60 -8.30 12.36
N CYS A 110 9.60 -8.55 11.52
CA CYS A 110 8.20 -8.41 11.88
C CYS A 110 7.78 -9.59 12.77
N GLY A 111 7.85 -9.41 14.09
CA GLY A 111 7.44 -10.42 15.07
C GLY A 111 6.00 -10.89 14.82
N ASN A 112 5.77 -12.17 15.05
CA ASN A 112 4.53 -12.83 14.68
C ASN A 112 3.93 -13.60 15.88
N GLU A 113 3.30 -14.74 15.66
CA GLU A 113 2.40 -15.44 16.59
C GLU A 113 3.11 -16.18 17.74
N GLY A 114 4.12 -15.59 18.39
CA GLY A 114 4.84 -16.22 19.49
C GLY A 114 5.84 -15.30 20.19
N ASP A 115 6.61 -15.88 21.11
CA ASP A 115 7.66 -15.16 21.84
C ASP A 115 8.76 -14.64 20.90
N ILE A 116 9.11 -13.35 21.01
CA ILE A 116 10.09 -12.73 20.12
C ILE A 116 11.52 -13.28 20.25
N GLU A 117 11.92 -13.78 21.43
CA GLU A 117 13.24 -14.38 21.63
C GLU A 117 13.36 -15.71 20.88
N TRP A 118 12.25 -16.45 20.74
CA TRP A 118 12.20 -17.68 19.97
C TRP A 118 12.48 -17.42 18.47
N PHE A 119 11.85 -16.40 17.90
CA PHE A 119 12.12 -15.97 16.53
C PHE A 119 13.55 -15.45 16.37
N ALA A 120 14.03 -14.65 17.32
CA ALA A 120 15.41 -14.15 17.32
C ALA A 120 16.45 -15.29 17.32
N ALA A 121 16.24 -16.35 18.10
CA ALA A 121 17.13 -17.51 18.16
C ALA A 121 17.17 -18.31 16.84
N ASN A 122 16.06 -18.31 16.10
CA ASN A 122 15.89 -19.12 14.88
C ASN A 122 16.12 -18.36 13.57
N THR A 123 16.13 -17.03 13.59
CA THR A 123 16.31 -16.18 12.39
C THR A 123 17.78 -15.76 12.22
N GLY A 124 18.68 -16.75 12.20
CA GLY A 124 20.13 -16.53 12.17
C GLY A 124 20.62 -15.68 11.00
N PHE A 125 19.96 -15.79 9.85
CA PHE A 125 20.30 -15.03 8.65
C PHE A 125 20.36 -13.52 8.90
N VAL A 126 19.38 -12.95 9.61
CA VAL A 126 19.35 -11.50 9.92
C VAL A 126 20.56 -11.07 10.75
N TRP A 127 20.97 -11.90 11.71
CA TRP A 127 22.15 -11.64 12.55
C TRP A 127 23.45 -11.70 11.76
N GLU A 128 23.56 -12.64 10.83
CA GLU A 128 24.72 -12.83 9.95
C GLU A 128 24.85 -11.70 8.92
N LEU A 129 23.73 -11.13 8.48
CA LEU A 129 23.74 -9.99 7.57
C LEU A 129 24.13 -8.67 8.26
N ALA A 130 23.87 -8.51 9.55
CA ALA A 130 24.15 -7.26 10.26
C ALA A 130 25.62 -6.79 10.18
N PRO A 131 26.66 -7.63 10.41
CA PRO A 131 28.05 -7.19 10.21
C PRO A 131 28.37 -6.84 8.76
N ARG A 132 27.80 -7.59 7.79
CA ARG A 132 28.02 -7.37 6.35
C ARG A 132 27.46 -6.01 5.91
N PHE A 133 26.25 -5.69 6.33
CA PHE A 133 25.57 -4.44 5.97
C PHE A 133 25.81 -3.31 6.95
N ARG A 134 26.52 -3.58 8.05
CA ARG A 134 26.70 -2.67 9.18
C ARG A 134 25.37 -2.14 9.72
N ALA A 135 24.42 -3.06 9.87
CA ALA A 135 23.04 -2.77 10.22
C ALA A 135 22.79 -2.86 11.73
N MET A 136 21.82 -2.09 12.21
CA MET A 136 21.17 -2.30 13.50
C MET A 136 20.11 -3.37 13.32
N ILE A 137 19.94 -4.23 14.33
CA ILE A 137 18.90 -5.26 14.33
C ILE A 137 17.81 -4.86 15.33
N ILE A 138 16.55 -5.05 14.93
CA ILE A 138 15.38 -4.88 15.78
C ILE A 138 14.43 -6.05 15.57
N PHE A 139 14.01 -6.69 16.65
CA PHE A 139 12.93 -7.67 16.67
C PHE A 139 11.82 -7.13 17.58
N PRO A 140 10.86 -6.34 17.08
CA PRO A 140 9.65 -6.01 17.82
C PRO A 140 8.76 -7.25 18.02
N GLU A 141 8.28 -7.42 19.24
CA GLU A 141 7.30 -8.44 19.54
C GLU A 141 5.90 -8.01 19.11
N HIS A 142 5.11 -8.97 18.62
CA HIS A 142 3.74 -8.75 18.24
C HIS A 142 2.88 -8.52 19.50
N ARG A 143 1.93 -7.57 19.44
CA ARG A 143 0.95 -7.37 20.52
C ARG A 143 0.21 -8.68 20.84
N TYR A 144 -0.09 -8.92 22.13
CA TYR A 144 -0.71 -10.12 22.69
C TYR A 144 0.13 -11.40 22.71
N TYR A 145 1.40 -11.33 22.27
CA TYR A 145 2.34 -12.45 22.32
C TYR A 145 3.52 -12.15 23.24
N GLY A 146 4.15 -13.20 23.77
CA GLY A 146 5.28 -13.11 24.69
C GLY A 146 4.99 -12.23 25.92
N GLU A 147 5.75 -11.16 26.08
CA GLU A 147 5.58 -10.18 27.17
C GLU A 147 4.81 -8.92 26.75
N SER A 148 4.50 -8.78 25.45
CA SER A 148 3.83 -7.61 24.88
C SER A 148 2.33 -7.71 25.06
N MET A 149 1.88 -7.60 26.31
CA MET A 149 0.49 -7.80 26.71
C MET A 149 -0.24 -6.47 26.89
N PRO A 150 -1.18 -6.11 25.99
CA PRO A 150 -2.17 -5.09 26.28
C PRO A 150 -2.87 -5.36 27.61
N TYR A 151 -3.23 -4.30 28.34
CA TYR A 151 -3.81 -4.41 29.69
C TYR A 151 -2.88 -5.02 30.77
N GLY A 152 -1.61 -5.27 30.44
CA GLY A 152 -0.53 -5.52 31.41
C GLY A 152 -0.35 -6.98 31.84
N SER A 153 -1.32 -7.88 31.61
CA SER A 153 -1.18 -9.30 31.89
C SER A 153 -1.93 -10.15 30.86
N TRP A 154 -1.49 -11.41 30.70
CA TRP A 154 -2.18 -12.37 29.85
C TRP A 154 -3.64 -12.60 30.29
N GLU A 155 -3.88 -12.72 31.60
CA GLU A 155 -5.22 -12.94 32.16
C GLU A 155 -6.22 -11.83 31.81
N GLU A 156 -5.79 -10.56 31.84
CA GLU A 156 -6.67 -9.45 31.47
C GLU A 156 -6.75 -9.26 29.95
N ALA A 157 -5.66 -9.45 29.20
CA ALA A 157 -5.65 -9.34 27.75
C ALA A 157 -6.60 -10.36 27.09
N TYR A 158 -6.60 -11.61 27.57
CA TYR A 158 -7.37 -12.73 27.02
C TYR A 158 -8.72 -12.95 27.72
N LYS A 159 -9.14 -12.01 28.57
CA LYS A 159 -10.34 -12.14 29.41
C LYS A 159 -11.63 -12.31 28.64
N ASN A 160 -11.80 -11.56 27.55
CA ASN A 160 -13.02 -11.58 26.72
C ASN A 160 -12.79 -10.94 25.35
N ALA A 161 -13.84 -10.97 24.51
CA ALA A 161 -13.81 -10.41 23.17
C ALA A 161 -13.44 -8.92 23.10
N SER A 162 -13.83 -8.13 24.10
CA SER A 162 -13.55 -6.69 24.11
C SER A 162 -12.07 -6.40 24.36
N THR A 163 -11.42 -7.17 25.24
CA THR A 163 -9.99 -7.02 25.50
C THR A 163 -9.15 -7.64 24.38
N LEU A 164 -9.65 -8.63 23.66
CA LEU A 164 -8.97 -9.21 22.49
C LEU A 164 -9.20 -8.41 21.19
N ALA A 165 -10.14 -7.46 21.17
CA ALA A 165 -10.50 -6.69 19.97
C ALA A 165 -9.34 -5.92 19.32
N HIS A 166 -8.26 -5.64 20.07
CA HIS A 166 -7.08 -4.96 19.53
C HIS A 166 -6.00 -5.92 19.01
N LEU A 167 -6.24 -7.23 19.02
CA LEU A 167 -5.40 -8.24 18.37
C LEU A 167 -5.81 -8.38 16.90
N THR A 168 -5.30 -7.46 16.07
CA THR A 168 -5.50 -7.45 14.60
C THR A 168 -4.17 -7.24 13.88
N ALA A 169 -4.11 -7.61 12.59
CA ALA A 169 -2.91 -7.42 11.78
C ALA A 169 -2.59 -5.92 11.59
N GLU A 170 -3.57 -5.07 11.35
CA GLU A 170 -3.37 -3.63 11.14
C GLU A 170 -2.84 -2.94 12.39
N GLN A 171 -3.31 -3.34 13.56
CA GLN A 171 -2.84 -2.84 14.84
C GLN A 171 -1.36 -3.19 15.06
N ALA A 172 -0.95 -4.42 14.74
CA ALA A 172 0.44 -4.84 14.80
C ALA A 172 1.33 -4.12 13.78
N LEU A 173 0.84 -3.92 12.55
CA LEU A 173 1.55 -3.13 11.53
C LEU A 173 1.76 -1.66 11.99
N ALA A 174 0.74 -1.07 12.60
CA ALA A 174 0.81 0.26 13.17
C ALA A 174 1.80 0.32 14.35
N ASP A 175 1.85 -0.71 15.20
CA ASP A 175 2.83 -0.81 16.27
C ASP A 175 4.26 -0.73 15.74
N PHE A 176 4.58 -1.56 14.74
CA PHE A 176 5.91 -1.59 14.14
C PHE A 176 6.25 -0.25 13.49
N ALA A 177 5.29 0.37 12.80
CA ALA A 177 5.46 1.67 12.16
C ALA A 177 5.74 2.80 13.16
N VAL A 178 5.01 2.84 14.28
CA VAL A 178 5.20 3.84 15.35
C VAL A 178 6.54 3.60 16.05
N LEU A 179 6.81 2.36 16.47
CA LEU A 179 8.05 2.00 17.16
C LEU A 179 9.29 2.39 16.35
N ILE A 180 9.36 1.99 15.09
CA ILE A 180 10.55 2.27 14.26
C ILE A 180 10.69 3.77 13.99
N THR A 181 9.59 4.49 13.84
CA THR A 181 9.61 5.94 13.60
C THR A 181 10.14 6.68 14.82
N GLU A 182 9.66 6.35 16.01
CA GLU A 182 10.13 6.97 17.26
C GLU A 182 11.57 6.56 17.61
N LEU A 183 11.92 5.29 17.43
CA LEU A 183 13.30 4.85 17.65
C LEU A 183 14.27 5.57 16.71
N LYS A 184 13.92 5.73 15.43
CA LYS A 184 14.73 6.52 14.49
C LYS A 184 14.84 7.98 14.89
N ARG A 185 13.83 8.59 15.52
CA ARG A 185 13.92 9.94 16.06
C ARG A 185 14.89 10.01 17.23
N ASN A 186 14.75 9.10 18.19
CA ASN A 186 15.57 9.05 19.40
C ASN A 186 17.06 8.80 19.10
N LEU A 187 17.35 8.04 18.05
CA LEU A 187 18.73 7.71 17.63
C LEU A 187 19.29 8.68 16.56
N SER A 188 18.59 9.76 16.21
CA SER A 188 18.94 10.65 15.08
C SER A 188 19.14 9.90 13.75
N ALA A 189 18.43 8.80 13.57
CA ALA A 189 18.55 7.85 12.47
C ALA A 189 17.42 7.95 11.44
N GLN A 190 16.71 9.08 11.36
CA GLN A 190 15.55 9.27 10.47
C GLN A 190 15.88 8.96 8.99
N ALA A 191 17.11 9.23 8.56
CA ALA A 191 17.61 8.98 7.22
C ALA A 191 18.17 7.55 6.99
N CYS A 192 18.23 6.70 8.02
CA CYS A 192 18.66 5.31 7.85
C CYS A 192 17.59 4.48 7.13
N PRO A 193 17.95 3.66 6.12
CA PRO A 193 17.01 2.77 5.47
C PRO A 193 16.61 1.62 6.38
N VAL A 194 15.35 1.17 6.30
CA VAL A 194 14.84 0.00 7.04
C VAL A 194 14.54 -1.13 6.05
N VAL A 195 15.05 -2.33 6.29
CA VAL A 195 14.70 -3.55 5.54
C VAL A 195 13.91 -4.46 6.46
N LEU A 196 12.77 -4.95 5.97
CA LEU A 196 11.87 -5.81 6.73
C LEU A 196 12.19 -7.28 6.47
N PHE A 197 12.03 -8.11 7.50
CA PHE A 197 12.20 -9.56 7.45
C PHE A 197 11.03 -10.22 8.16
N GLY A 198 10.62 -11.39 7.72
CA GLY A 198 9.66 -12.20 8.45
C GLY A 198 9.46 -13.56 7.80
N GLY A 199 9.21 -14.58 8.63
CA GLY A 199 8.79 -15.92 8.22
C GLY A 199 7.32 -16.15 8.53
N SER A 200 6.61 -17.00 7.77
CA SER A 200 5.19 -17.33 8.04
C SER A 200 4.29 -16.08 8.04
N TYR A 201 3.42 -15.93 9.03
CA TYR A 201 2.65 -14.71 9.29
C TYR A 201 3.55 -13.48 9.48
N GLY A 202 4.76 -13.62 10.04
CA GLY A 202 5.75 -12.54 10.08
C GLY A 202 6.16 -12.08 8.68
N GLY A 203 6.26 -13.03 7.73
CA GLY A 203 6.49 -12.72 6.31
C GLY A 203 5.30 -12.01 5.66
N MET A 204 4.07 -12.40 6.03
CA MET A 204 2.85 -11.68 5.62
C MET A 204 2.88 -10.24 6.14
N LEU A 205 3.19 -10.04 7.42
CA LEU A 205 3.36 -8.73 8.03
C LEU A 205 4.46 -7.90 7.35
N ALA A 206 5.60 -8.49 7.01
CA ALA A 206 6.68 -7.81 6.31
C ALA A 206 6.24 -7.33 4.91
N ALA A 207 5.56 -8.20 4.14
CA ALA A 207 5.01 -7.85 2.83
C ALA A 207 3.93 -6.74 2.93
N TRP A 208 2.99 -6.89 3.87
CA TRP A 208 1.92 -5.93 4.10
C TRP A 208 2.41 -4.59 4.63
N MET A 209 3.42 -4.59 5.52
CA MET A 209 4.05 -3.36 6.00
C MET A 209 4.78 -2.65 4.86
N ARG A 210 5.48 -3.38 3.97
CA ARG A 210 6.10 -2.78 2.79
C ARG A 210 5.05 -2.17 1.85
N LEU A 211 3.89 -2.82 1.70
CA LEU A 211 2.79 -2.33 0.87
C LEU A 211 2.11 -1.08 1.46
N LYS A 212 1.78 -1.07 2.76
CA LYS A 212 1.03 0.01 3.43
C LYS A 212 1.93 1.16 3.91
N TYR A 213 3.18 0.87 4.28
CA TYR A 213 4.15 1.83 4.81
C TYR A 213 5.46 1.91 3.98
N PRO A 214 5.41 2.11 2.64
CA PRO A 214 6.60 2.11 1.79
C PRO A 214 7.55 3.31 2.02
N HIS A 215 7.12 4.27 2.83
CA HIS A 215 7.92 5.42 3.26
C HIS A 215 8.79 5.12 4.50
N ILE A 216 8.48 4.03 5.24
CA ILE A 216 9.21 3.60 6.43
C ILE A 216 10.31 2.60 6.05
N ALA A 217 9.95 1.56 5.31
CA ALA A 217 10.87 0.50 4.87
C ALA A 217 11.21 0.63 3.39
N VAL A 218 12.44 0.27 2.99
CA VAL A 218 12.90 0.31 1.59
C VAL A 218 12.65 -0.98 0.83
N GLY A 219 12.44 -2.09 1.53
CA GLY A 219 12.11 -3.40 0.97
C GLY A 219 11.79 -4.43 2.06
N ALA A 220 11.29 -5.59 1.66
CA ALA A 220 10.93 -6.68 2.56
C ALA A 220 11.35 -8.06 2.01
N LEU A 221 11.92 -8.91 2.87
CA LEU A 221 12.03 -10.34 2.66
C LEU A 221 10.88 -11.03 3.39
N ALA A 222 9.89 -11.50 2.63
CA ALA A 222 8.72 -12.21 3.10
C ALA A 222 8.90 -13.71 2.82
N SER A 223 9.48 -14.43 3.78
CA SER A 223 9.77 -15.85 3.61
C SER A 223 8.59 -16.71 4.03
N SER A 224 8.22 -17.66 3.16
CA SER A 224 7.15 -18.64 3.37
C SER A 224 5.87 -17.99 3.86
N ALA A 225 5.48 -16.91 3.18
CA ALA A 225 4.39 -16.02 3.57
C ALA A 225 3.10 -16.37 2.80
N PRO A 226 2.12 -17.08 3.40
CA PRO A 226 0.92 -17.53 2.70
C PRO A 226 -0.11 -16.42 2.49
N VAL A 227 0.29 -15.33 1.84
CA VAL A 227 -0.53 -14.12 1.58
C VAL A 227 -1.74 -14.37 0.68
N LEU A 228 -1.83 -15.53 0.02
CA LEU A 228 -2.91 -15.96 -0.86
C LEU A 228 -3.81 -17.05 -0.24
N GLN A 229 -3.57 -17.51 1.00
CA GLN A 229 -4.37 -18.56 1.65
C GLN A 229 -5.71 -18.03 2.20
N PHE A 230 -6.48 -17.31 1.38
CA PHE A 230 -7.73 -16.69 1.80
C PHE A 230 -8.83 -16.92 0.76
N GLU A 231 -10.08 -16.98 1.22
CA GLU A 231 -11.25 -17.20 0.36
C GLU A 231 -11.06 -18.41 -0.57
N ASP A 232 -11.31 -18.25 -1.86
CA ASP A 232 -11.06 -19.20 -2.94
C ASP A 232 -9.89 -18.76 -3.84
N VAL A 233 -8.95 -17.94 -3.31
CA VAL A 233 -7.77 -17.49 -4.07
C VAL A 233 -6.88 -18.67 -4.46
N VAL A 234 -6.75 -19.67 -3.57
CA VAL A 234 -6.07 -20.94 -3.82
C VAL A 234 -6.99 -22.11 -3.45
N PRO A 235 -6.84 -23.30 -4.07
CA PRO A 235 -7.64 -24.46 -3.69
C PRO A 235 -7.43 -24.83 -2.21
N PRO A 236 -8.51 -25.09 -1.45
CA PRO A 236 -8.38 -25.38 -0.02
C PRO A 236 -7.63 -26.68 0.28
N GLU A 237 -7.57 -27.61 -0.68
CA GLU A 237 -6.85 -28.89 -0.53
C GLU A 237 -5.33 -28.74 -0.56
N THR A 238 -4.84 -27.61 -1.09
CA THR A 238 -3.42 -27.40 -1.41
C THR A 238 -2.50 -27.71 -0.24
N PHE A 239 -2.85 -27.25 0.96
CA PHE A 239 -2.04 -27.45 2.16
C PHE A 239 -1.82 -28.94 2.46
N TYR A 240 -2.90 -29.69 2.61
CA TYR A 240 -2.83 -31.11 2.99
C TYR A 240 -2.33 -32.00 1.84
N ASP A 241 -2.54 -31.59 0.59
CA ASP A 241 -1.98 -32.29 -0.57
C ASP A 241 -0.45 -32.17 -0.60
N ILE A 242 0.12 -31.00 -0.25
CA ILE A 242 1.59 -30.84 -0.14
C ILE A 242 2.13 -31.70 1.01
N VAL A 243 1.56 -31.61 2.22
CA VAL A 243 1.97 -32.46 3.36
C VAL A 243 1.93 -33.93 2.96
N SER A 244 0.84 -34.37 2.33
CA SER A 244 0.68 -35.75 1.87
C SER A 244 1.72 -36.17 0.82
N ASN A 245 2.08 -35.26 -0.08
CA ASN A 245 3.09 -35.51 -1.10
C ASN A 245 4.50 -35.61 -0.52
N ASP A 246 4.82 -34.88 0.53
CA ASP A 246 6.13 -34.98 1.18
C ASP A 246 6.36 -36.37 1.77
N PHE A 247 5.39 -36.91 2.50
CA PHE A 247 5.44 -38.28 3.02
C PHE A 247 5.45 -39.32 1.89
N ARG A 248 4.63 -39.12 0.84
CA ARG A 248 4.57 -40.01 -0.33
C ARG A 248 5.89 -40.08 -1.08
N ARG A 249 6.58 -38.94 -1.21
CA ARG A 249 7.89 -38.84 -1.89
C ARG A 249 8.96 -39.61 -1.13
N GLU A 250 8.92 -39.59 0.19
CA GLU A 250 9.86 -40.36 1.03
C GLU A 250 9.53 -41.87 1.02
N SER A 251 8.27 -42.25 1.22
CA SER A 251 7.85 -43.65 1.13
C SER A 251 6.35 -43.80 0.90
N ILE A 252 6.00 -44.54 -0.17
CA ILE A 252 4.62 -44.92 -0.48
C ILE A 252 4.05 -45.84 0.62
N SER A 253 4.89 -46.70 1.21
CA SER A 253 4.49 -47.60 2.30
C SER A 253 4.12 -46.82 3.56
N CYS A 254 4.98 -45.87 3.95
CA CYS A 254 4.74 -44.94 5.05
C CYS A 254 3.45 -44.13 4.83
N PHE A 255 3.30 -43.53 3.65
CA PHE A 255 2.10 -42.78 3.26
C PHE A 255 0.83 -43.62 3.40
N ASN A 256 0.82 -44.85 2.86
CA ASN A 256 -0.33 -45.74 2.94
C ASN A 256 -0.61 -46.17 4.38
N THR A 257 0.44 -46.44 5.18
CA THR A 257 0.29 -46.82 6.58
C THR A 257 -0.36 -45.71 7.41
N ILE A 258 0.07 -44.45 7.20
CA ILE A 258 -0.55 -43.27 7.83
C ILE A 258 -2.00 -43.14 7.38
N LYS A 259 -2.26 -43.25 6.08
CA LYS A 259 -3.61 -43.15 5.52
C LYS A 259 -4.57 -44.21 6.05
N GLU A 260 -4.13 -45.45 6.17
CA GLU A 260 -4.92 -46.56 6.73
C GLU A 260 -5.12 -46.42 8.24
N SER A 261 -4.17 -45.79 8.94
CA SER A 261 -4.21 -45.67 10.40
C SER A 261 -5.43 -44.93 10.93
N TRP A 262 -5.99 -43.97 10.17
CA TRP A 262 -7.15 -43.21 10.60
C TRP A 262 -8.40 -44.08 10.77
N ASP A 263 -8.65 -44.99 9.82
CA ASP A 263 -9.77 -45.94 9.92
C ASP A 263 -9.55 -46.92 11.09
N VAL A 264 -8.30 -47.29 11.36
CA VAL A 264 -7.95 -48.12 12.52
C VAL A 264 -8.20 -47.37 13.83
N ILE A 265 -7.76 -46.12 13.95
CA ILE A 265 -7.97 -45.26 15.13
C ILE A 265 -9.47 -45.10 15.41
N GLU A 266 -10.26 -44.78 14.38
CA GLU A 266 -11.71 -44.66 14.49
C GLU A 266 -12.33 -45.99 14.98
N SER A 267 -11.96 -47.10 14.34
CA SER A 267 -12.52 -48.42 14.66
C SER A 267 -12.18 -48.91 16.07
N GLU A 268 -10.95 -48.65 16.55
CA GLU A 268 -10.52 -48.99 17.91
C GLU A 268 -11.14 -48.06 18.94
N GLY A 269 -11.25 -46.76 18.64
CA GLY A 269 -11.84 -45.76 19.52
C GLY A 269 -13.30 -46.04 19.88
N HIS A 270 -14.08 -46.61 18.94
CA HIS A 270 -15.48 -46.99 19.16
C HIS A 270 -15.69 -48.30 19.95
N LYS A 271 -14.64 -49.05 20.25
CA LYS A 271 -14.75 -50.27 21.06
C LYS A 271 -14.95 -49.95 22.54
N THR A 272 -15.47 -50.91 23.29
CA THR A 272 -15.51 -50.84 24.76
C THR A 272 -14.10 -50.69 25.31
N ASN A 273 -13.83 -49.61 26.06
CA ASN A 273 -12.51 -49.19 26.55
C ASN A 273 -11.49 -48.80 25.45
N GLY A 274 -11.95 -48.54 24.22
CA GLY A 274 -11.12 -48.13 23.08
C GLY A 274 -10.27 -46.89 23.35
N LEU A 275 -10.88 -45.82 23.88
CA LEU A 275 -10.15 -44.61 24.26
C LEU A 275 -9.06 -44.85 25.31
N SER A 276 -9.27 -45.77 26.26
CA SER A 276 -8.23 -46.16 27.23
C SER A 276 -7.09 -46.90 26.54
N TYR A 277 -7.40 -47.83 25.65
CA TYR A 277 -6.40 -48.55 24.86
C TYR A 277 -5.56 -47.59 23.98
N LEU A 278 -6.20 -46.63 23.32
CA LEU A 278 -5.51 -45.60 22.55
C LEU A 278 -4.66 -44.68 23.44
N THR A 279 -5.16 -44.32 24.63
CA THR A 279 -4.40 -43.54 25.63
C THR A 279 -3.10 -44.24 26.00
N GLU A 280 -3.16 -45.54 26.29
CA GLU A 280 -1.99 -46.36 26.66
C GLU A 280 -1.04 -46.57 25.46
N THR A 281 -1.58 -46.85 24.28
CA THR A 281 -0.81 -47.09 23.06
C THR A 281 0.03 -45.86 22.67
N PHE A 282 -0.57 -44.67 22.75
CA PHE A 282 0.09 -43.42 22.42
C PHE A 282 0.76 -42.73 23.62
N ARG A 283 0.70 -43.33 24.81
CA ARG A 283 1.31 -42.84 26.06
C ARG A 283 0.87 -41.42 26.44
N PHE A 284 -0.43 -41.12 26.40
CA PHE A 284 -0.92 -39.84 26.92
C PHE A 284 -0.90 -39.80 28.46
N CYS A 285 -0.55 -38.65 29.04
CA CYS A 285 -0.52 -38.45 30.50
C CYS A 285 -1.92 -38.45 31.13
N ARG A 286 -2.95 -38.17 30.33
CA ARG A 286 -4.35 -38.19 30.71
C ARG A 286 -5.15 -39.04 29.74
N LYS A 287 -6.27 -39.56 30.21
CA LYS A 287 -7.20 -40.31 29.36
C LYS A 287 -7.77 -39.39 28.28
N LEU A 288 -7.81 -39.89 27.05
CA LEU A 288 -8.47 -39.22 25.92
C LEU A 288 -9.97 -39.06 26.21
N GLU A 289 -10.51 -37.87 25.91
CA GLU A 289 -11.94 -37.57 26.05
C GLU A 289 -12.69 -37.93 24.77
N SER A 290 -12.02 -37.78 23.63
CA SER A 290 -12.57 -38.07 22.30
C SER A 290 -11.54 -38.70 21.37
N ILE A 291 -12.01 -39.29 20.26
CA ILE A 291 -11.15 -39.76 19.16
C ILE A 291 -10.50 -38.56 18.45
N ASP A 292 -11.20 -37.42 18.41
CA ASP A 292 -10.72 -36.18 17.81
C ASP A 292 -9.46 -35.66 18.51
N ASP A 293 -9.31 -35.90 19.82
CA ASP A 293 -8.10 -35.52 20.58
C ASP A 293 -6.83 -36.14 19.97
N LEU A 294 -6.85 -37.46 19.73
CA LEU A 294 -5.74 -38.18 19.12
C LEU A 294 -5.58 -37.80 17.64
N SER A 295 -6.70 -37.65 16.92
CA SER A 295 -6.66 -37.35 15.49
C SER A 295 -6.06 -35.96 15.22
N ASN A 296 -6.45 -34.96 16.00
CA ASN A 296 -5.90 -33.60 15.94
C ASN A 296 -4.42 -33.56 16.35
N TRP A 297 -4.03 -34.35 17.36
CA TRP A 297 -2.64 -34.46 17.80
C TRP A 297 -1.75 -35.05 16.69
N LEU A 298 -2.14 -36.18 16.10
CA LEU A 298 -1.41 -36.77 14.96
C LEU A 298 -1.38 -35.84 13.75
N SER A 299 -2.51 -35.21 13.42
CA SER A 299 -2.61 -34.30 12.27
C SER A 299 -1.67 -33.10 12.40
N SER A 300 -1.58 -32.55 13.60
CA SER A 300 -0.64 -31.47 13.92
C SER A 300 0.81 -31.93 13.74
N ALA A 301 1.16 -33.12 14.23
CA ALA A 301 2.51 -33.67 14.10
C ALA A 301 2.95 -33.78 12.63
N TYR A 302 2.12 -34.38 11.77
CA TYR A 302 2.45 -34.54 10.36
C TYR A 302 2.58 -33.20 9.62
N SER A 303 1.73 -32.23 9.97
CA SER A 303 1.79 -30.88 9.39
C SER A 303 3.07 -30.16 9.81
N TYR A 304 3.45 -30.23 11.09
CA TYR A 304 4.70 -29.63 11.58
C TYR A 304 5.95 -30.34 11.08
N LEU A 305 5.89 -31.66 10.88
CA LEU A 305 6.96 -32.43 10.25
C LEU A 305 7.21 -31.95 8.82
N ALA A 306 6.15 -31.67 8.04
CA ALA A 306 6.28 -31.07 6.71
C ALA A 306 6.86 -29.66 6.75
N MET A 307 6.37 -28.79 7.64
CA MET A 307 6.93 -27.45 7.81
C MET A 307 8.42 -27.49 8.18
N ALA A 308 8.85 -28.43 9.02
CA ALA A 308 10.20 -28.51 9.54
C ALA A 308 11.06 -29.61 8.90
N ASP A 309 10.78 -30.00 7.64
CA ASP A 309 11.54 -31.03 6.91
C ASP A 309 12.93 -30.52 6.44
N TYR A 310 13.74 -30.07 7.40
CA TYR A 310 15.03 -29.45 7.15
C TYR A 310 16.13 -30.49 6.88
N PRO A 311 17.15 -30.17 6.05
CA PRO A 311 18.21 -31.11 5.70
C PRO A 311 19.20 -31.40 6.84
N TYR A 312 19.08 -30.72 7.98
CA TYR A 312 19.93 -30.83 9.17
C TYR A 312 19.09 -30.82 10.46
N PRO A 313 19.63 -31.29 11.60
CA PRO A 313 18.91 -31.27 12.86
C PRO A 313 18.57 -29.84 13.29
N ALA A 314 17.33 -29.63 13.75
CA ALA A 314 16.86 -28.31 14.13
C ALA A 314 15.99 -28.37 15.39
N ASP A 315 16.08 -27.30 16.18
CA ASP A 315 15.25 -27.08 17.35
C ASP A 315 14.46 -25.78 17.12
N PHE A 316 13.32 -25.91 16.47
CA PHE A 316 12.43 -24.79 16.15
C PHE A 316 11.08 -24.98 16.85
N LEU A 317 10.23 -25.85 16.33
CA LEU A 317 8.96 -26.23 16.97
C LEU A 317 9.21 -27.25 18.08
N MET A 318 10.00 -28.27 17.76
CA MET A 318 10.49 -29.33 18.64
C MET A 318 11.90 -29.72 18.18
N PRO A 319 12.73 -30.31 19.05
CA PRO A 319 14.00 -30.91 18.63
C PRO A 319 13.77 -32.04 17.65
N MET A 320 14.26 -31.90 16.42
CA MET A 320 14.07 -32.87 15.34
C MET A 320 15.40 -33.25 14.66
N PRO A 321 15.50 -34.48 14.12
CA PRO A 321 16.64 -34.89 13.30
C PRO A 321 16.65 -34.17 11.95
N ALA A 322 17.75 -34.37 11.21
CA ALA A 322 17.80 -34.03 9.80
C ALA A 322 16.80 -34.88 8.98
N ASN A 323 16.07 -34.25 8.07
CA ASN A 323 15.04 -34.85 7.20
C ASN A 323 14.04 -35.67 8.04
N PRO A 324 13.31 -35.02 8.96
CA PRO A 324 12.49 -35.71 9.95
C PRO A 324 11.39 -36.57 9.32
N ILE A 325 10.82 -36.23 8.15
CA ILE A 325 9.83 -37.09 7.47
C ILE A 325 10.47 -38.42 7.05
N LYS A 326 11.69 -38.36 6.52
CA LYS A 326 12.46 -39.56 6.15
C LYS A 326 12.69 -40.45 7.36
N GLU A 327 12.98 -39.88 8.52
CA GLU A 327 13.16 -40.62 9.77
C GLU A 327 11.84 -41.23 10.27
N VAL A 328 10.71 -40.50 10.20
CA VAL A 328 9.37 -41.02 10.50
C VAL A 328 9.05 -42.21 9.61
N CYS A 329 9.23 -42.08 8.30
CA CYS A 329 8.96 -43.17 7.37
C CYS A 329 9.91 -44.35 7.56
N ARG A 330 11.19 -44.10 7.88
CA ARG A 330 12.14 -45.15 8.25
C ARG A 330 11.69 -45.91 9.51
N LYS A 331 11.12 -45.22 10.51
CA LYS A 331 10.59 -45.85 11.74
C LYS A 331 9.36 -46.71 11.42
N ILE A 332 8.43 -46.19 10.62
CA ILE A 332 7.20 -46.89 10.23
C ILE A 332 7.52 -48.14 9.39
N ASP A 333 8.37 -48.01 8.38
CA ASP A 333 8.65 -49.08 7.42
C ASP A 333 9.53 -50.19 8.02
N ASN A 334 10.46 -49.86 8.92
CA ASN A 334 11.38 -50.84 9.53
C ASN A 334 10.84 -51.51 10.80
N CYS A 335 9.59 -51.24 11.22
CA CYS A 335 8.99 -51.99 12.31
C CYS A 335 8.90 -53.49 11.96
N PRO A 336 9.17 -54.41 12.92
CA PRO A 336 9.13 -55.85 12.68
C PRO A 336 7.82 -56.35 12.06
N ASP A 337 7.92 -57.46 11.32
CA ASP A 337 6.74 -58.13 10.79
C ASP A 337 5.77 -58.51 11.93
N GLY A 338 4.49 -58.16 11.77
CA GLY A 338 3.46 -58.37 12.80
C GLY A 338 3.25 -57.18 13.77
N THR A 339 4.06 -56.12 13.73
CA THR A 339 3.77 -54.89 14.47
C THR A 339 2.48 -54.23 13.96
N SER A 340 1.57 -53.88 14.86
CA SER A 340 0.28 -53.26 14.53
C SER A 340 0.44 -51.88 13.88
N ILE A 341 -0.54 -51.47 13.08
CA ILE A 341 -0.54 -50.13 12.46
C ILE A 341 -0.42 -49.04 13.52
N LEU A 342 -1.19 -49.10 14.61
CA LEU A 342 -1.14 -48.10 15.68
C LEU A 342 0.25 -47.98 16.32
N GLN A 343 0.94 -49.12 16.52
CA GLN A 343 2.29 -49.10 17.08
C GLN A 343 3.31 -48.55 16.08
N ARG A 344 3.18 -48.86 14.78
CA ARG A 344 4.00 -48.24 13.72
C ARG A 344 3.84 -46.72 13.72
N ILE A 345 2.61 -46.23 13.83
CA ILE A 345 2.31 -44.80 13.88
C ILE A 345 2.89 -44.16 15.14
N PHE A 346 2.78 -44.81 16.30
CA PHE A 346 3.40 -44.34 17.54
C PHE A 346 4.92 -44.21 17.39
N GLU A 347 5.61 -45.21 16.83
CA GLU A 347 7.06 -45.17 16.60
C GLU A 347 7.45 -44.05 15.62
N GLY A 348 6.65 -43.84 14.57
CA GLY A 348 6.83 -42.76 13.61
C GLY A 348 6.66 -41.38 14.23
N VAL A 349 5.50 -41.11 14.83
CA VAL A 349 5.17 -39.78 15.40
C VAL A 349 6.04 -39.44 16.61
N SER A 350 6.63 -40.44 17.27
CA SER A 350 7.62 -40.23 18.33
C SER A 350 8.87 -39.49 17.83
N VAL A 351 9.17 -39.48 16.52
CA VAL A 351 10.22 -38.64 15.94
C VAL A 351 9.91 -37.15 16.12
N TYR A 352 8.64 -36.75 16.12
CA TYR A 352 8.27 -35.36 16.38
C TYR A 352 8.18 -35.07 17.88
N TYR A 353 7.43 -35.89 18.63
CA TYR A 353 7.12 -35.59 20.03
C TYR A 353 8.15 -36.07 21.05
N ASN A 354 8.99 -37.05 20.71
CA ASN A 354 9.93 -37.66 21.66
C ASN A 354 11.27 -38.07 21.02
N TYR A 355 11.78 -37.27 20.08
CA TYR A 355 13.06 -37.55 19.43
C TYR A 355 14.21 -37.71 20.44
N THR A 356 14.21 -36.90 21.50
CA THR A 356 15.24 -36.94 22.54
C THR A 356 15.10 -38.11 23.52
N GLY A 357 13.96 -38.81 23.52
CA GLY A 357 13.67 -39.90 24.45
C GLY A 357 13.37 -39.48 25.89
N ASN A 358 13.23 -38.18 26.16
CA ASN A 358 13.08 -37.62 27.52
C ASN A 358 11.63 -37.35 27.94
N VAL A 359 10.66 -37.76 27.13
CA VAL A 359 9.22 -37.59 27.41
C VAL A 359 8.62 -38.95 27.81
N ASP A 360 8.15 -39.04 29.05
CA ASP A 360 7.54 -40.26 29.59
C ASP A 360 6.08 -40.46 29.10
N CYS A 361 5.32 -39.36 29.01
CA CYS A 361 3.96 -39.33 28.49
C CYS A 361 3.66 -37.96 27.83
N PHE A 362 2.64 -37.91 26.95
CA PHE A 362 2.26 -36.70 26.22
C PHE A 362 1.04 -35.99 26.83
N ASN A 363 1.12 -34.66 26.96
CA ASN A 363 0.02 -33.80 27.40
C ASN A 363 -0.63 -33.10 26.20
N LEU A 364 -1.95 -32.97 26.19
CA LEU A 364 -2.73 -32.38 25.10
C LEU A 364 -3.05 -30.89 25.29
N GLU A 365 -2.66 -30.27 26.41
CA GLU A 365 -3.03 -28.88 26.74
C GLU A 365 -1.89 -27.87 26.65
N ASP A 366 -0.73 -28.24 26.12
CA ASP A 366 0.45 -27.39 26.23
C ASP A 366 0.59 -26.37 25.07
N ASP A 367 1.23 -25.23 25.32
CA ASP A 367 1.48 -24.16 24.36
C ASP A 367 2.85 -23.54 24.68
N PRO A 368 3.95 -24.24 24.37
CA PRO A 368 5.29 -23.90 24.81
C PRO A 368 5.81 -22.61 24.16
N HIS A 369 5.18 -22.17 23.07
CA HIS A 369 5.59 -21.01 22.27
C HIS A 369 4.64 -19.80 22.43
N GLY A 370 3.57 -19.94 23.23
CA GLY A 370 2.66 -18.85 23.58
C GLY A 370 1.76 -18.40 22.42
N MET A 371 1.35 -19.33 21.55
CA MET A 371 0.60 -19.05 20.31
C MET A 371 -0.92 -18.96 20.52
N ASN A 372 -1.41 -18.98 21.76
CA ASN A 372 -2.82 -18.89 22.12
C ASN A 372 -3.62 -17.76 21.42
N GLY A 373 -2.96 -16.63 21.10
CA GLY A 373 -3.54 -15.51 20.35
C GLY A 373 -3.98 -15.86 18.93
N TRP A 374 -3.37 -16.87 18.32
CA TRP A 374 -3.62 -17.22 16.93
C TRP A 374 -5.05 -17.69 16.69
N ASN A 375 -5.62 -18.42 17.64
CA ASN A 375 -7.01 -18.87 17.57
C ASN A 375 -8.00 -17.70 17.47
N TRP A 376 -7.72 -16.59 18.17
CA TRP A 376 -8.51 -15.37 18.04
C TRP A 376 -8.34 -14.74 16.65
N GLN A 377 -7.10 -14.65 16.15
CA GLN A 377 -6.83 -14.12 14.81
C GLN A 377 -7.50 -14.96 13.73
N ALA A 378 -7.44 -16.29 13.82
CA ALA A 378 -8.14 -17.21 12.92
C ALA A 378 -9.67 -17.08 13.00
N CYS A 379 -10.21 -16.72 14.17
CA CYS A 379 -11.63 -16.45 14.37
C CYS A 379 -12.10 -15.06 13.94
N THR A 380 -11.19 -14.19 13.50
CA THR A 380 -11.52 -12.80 13.15
C THR A 380 -11.07 -12.48 11.73
N GLU A 381 -9.77 -12.48 11.46
CA GLU A 381 -9.16 -11.99 10.22
C GLU A 381 -8.44 -13.10 9.44
N MET A 382 -7.69 -13.98 10.12
CA MET A 382 -6.90 -15.06 9.53
C MET A 382 -7.76 -16.29 9.17
N VAL A 383 -8.89 -16.06 8.52
CA VAL A 383 -9.81 -17.12 8.10
C VAL A 383 -9.24 -17.77 6.83
N MET A 384 -8.53 -18.88 7.01
CA MET A 384 -7.77 -19.55 5.95
C MET A 384 -8.38 -20.92 5.65
N PRO A 385 -9.18 -21.05 4.57
CA PRO A 385 -9.82 -22.32 4.21
C PRO A 385 -8.78 -23.41 3.93
N THR A 386 -8.99 -24.58 4.53
CA THR A 386 -8.21 -25.79 4.27
C THR A 386 -9.13 -26.99 4.19
N SER A 387 -8.82 -27.94 3.30
CA SER A 387 -9.59 -29.17 3.09
C SER A 387 -8.64 -30.33 2.81
N SER A 388 -9.12 -31.56 2.89
CA SER A 388 -8.32 -32.73 2.53
C SER A 388 -9.13 -33.70 1.68
N SER A 389 -8.53 -34.11 0.56
CA SER A 389 -9.20 -34.97 -0.40
C SER A 389 -9.02 -36.45 -0.06
N LYS A 390 -10.07 -37.26 -0.25
CA LYS A 390 -10.00 -38.72 0.02
C LYS A 390 -8.95 -39.44 -0.82
N ASN A 391 -8.73 -38.98 -2.05
CA ASN A 391 -7.87 -39.68 -3.01
C ASN A 391 -6.42 -39.25 -2.90
N ALA A 392 -6.14 -37.93 -2.84
CA ALA A 392 -4.78 -37.41 -2.88
C ALA A 392 -4.15 -37.25 -1.49
N SER A 393 -4.95 -37.03 -0.45
CA SER A 393 -4.45 -36.82 0.91
C SER A 393 -4.19 -38.14 1.67
N MET A 394 -3.24 -38.13 2.60
CA MET A 394 -3.11 -39.16 3.65
C MET A 394 -4.03 -38.90 4.84
N PHE A 395 -4.65 -37.72 4.93
CA PHE A 395 -5.53 -37.34 6.03
C PHE A 395 -6.98 -37.81 5.77
N PRO A 396 -7.81 -37.92 6.81
CA PRO A 396 -9.24 -38.21 6.65
C PRO A 396 -9.92 -37.10 5.85
N ALA A 397 -10.65 -37.48 4.80
CA ALA A 397 -11.29 -36.51 3.93
C ALA A 397 -12.26 -35.59 4.71
N TYR A 398 -12.08 -34.28 4.53
CA TYR A 398 -12.96 -33.26 5.05
C TYR A 398 -12.98 -32.04 4.11
N ASP A 399 -14.13 -31.40 4.04
CA ASP A 399 -14.33 -30.18 3.27
C ASP A 399 -14.51 -29.01 4.23
N TYR A 400 -13.85 -27.89 3.92
CA TYR A 400 -13.95 -26.67 4.71
C TYR A 400 -15.40 -26.20 4.83
N ASN A 401 -15.86 -25.94 6.06
CA ASN A 401 -17.22 -25.45 6.31
C ASN A 401 -17.22 -24.18 7.16
N TYR A 402 -17.37 -23.04 6.50
CA TYR A 402 -17.50 -21.73 7.17
C TYR A 402 -18.60 -21.69 8.24
N THR A 403 -19.67 -22.47 8.11
CA THR A 403 -20.74 -22.49 9.12
C THR A 403 -20.25 -23.11 10.43
N SER A 404 -19.45 -24.18 10.36
CA SER A 404 -18.83 -24.83 11.52
C SER A 404 -17.83 -23.89 12.19
N ASP A 405 -16.94 -23.27 11.42
CA ASP A 405 -15.97 -22.29 11.90
C ASP A 405 -16.64 -21.11 12.61
N LYS A 406 -17.66 -20.54 11.97
CA LYS A 406 -18.43 -19.44 12.55
C LYS A 406 -19.07 -19.84 13.87
N GLN A 407 -19.62 -21.05 13.96
CA GLN A 407 -20.20 -21.55 15.21
C GLN A 407 -19.12 -21.71 16.28
N TRP A 408 -17.98 -22.31 15.94
CA TRP A 408 -16.87 -22.49 16.85
C TRP A 408 -16.36 -21.15 17.42
N CYS A 409 -16.13 -20.17 16.55
CA CYS A 409 -15.71 -18.83 16.95
C CYS A 409 -16.75 -18.09 17.80
N TRP A 410 -18.03 -18.31 17.51
CA TRP A 410 -19.10 -17.76 18.33
C TRP A 410 -19.16 -18.38 19.72
N GLU A 411 -18.94 -19.69 19.84
CA GLU A 411 -18.95 -20.42 21.11
C GLU A 411 -17.74 -20.09 22.00
N ASN A 412 -16.56 -19.88 21.41
CA ASN A 412 -15.33 -19.68 22.17
C ASN A 412 -15.00 -18.21 22.44
N TYR A 413 -15.37 -17.33 21.51
CA TYR A 413 -14.97 -15.92 21.54
C TYR A 413 -16.13 -14.94 21.37
N HIS A 414 -17.36 -15.42 21.10
CA HIS A 414 -18.51 -14.57 20.81
C HIS A 414 -18.29 -13.57 19.67
N VAL A 415 -17.48 -13.97 18.68
CA VAL A 415 -17.19 -13.18 17.48
C VAL A 415 -17.61 -13.92 16.22
N LYS A 416 -17.84 -13.16 15.16
CA LYS A 416 -18.12 -13.69 13.82
C LYS A 416 -16.89 -13.47 12.94
N PRO A 417 -16.29 -14.53 12.36
CA PRO A 417 -15.16 -14.40 11.45
C PRO A 417 -15.51 -13.58 10.20
N ARG A 418 -14.55 -12.79 9.71
CA ARG A 418 -14.69 -11.95 8.51
C ARG A 418 -13.79 -12.48 7.38
N PRO A 419 -14.22 -13.50 6.62
CA PRO A 419 -13.36 -14.19 5.65
C PRO A 419 -12.84 -13.31 4.52
N THR A 420 -13.54 -12.22 4.20
CA THR A 420 -13.19 -11.30 3.11
C THR A 420 -12.35 -10.10 3.59
N TRP A 421 -11.98 -10.02 4.88
CA TRP A 421 -11.38 -8.82 5.44
C TRP A 421 -9.92 -8.66 5.00
N ILE A 422 -9.09 -9.68 5.19
CA ILE A 422 -7.67 -9.65 4.76
C ILE A 422 -7.54 -9.41 3.26
N THR A 423 -8.41 -10.00 2.45
CA THR A 423 -8.42 -9.82 1.00
C THR A 423 -8.87 -8.41 0.60
N THR A 424 -9.81 -7.80 1.33
CA THR A 424 -10.18 -6.38 1.17
C THR A 424 -9.01 -5.46 1.51
N GLU A 425 -8.31 -5.73 2.63
CA GLU A 425 -7.26 -4.85 3.12
C GLU A 425 -5.95 -4.97 2.32
N PHE A 426 -5.59 -6.18 1.88
CA PHE A 426 -4.27 -6.47 1.32
C PHE A 426 -4.27 -6.99 -0.13
N GLY A 427 -5.44 -7.15 -0.77
CA GLY A 427 -5.56 -7.25 -2.22
C GLY A 427 -6.29 -8.49 -2.75
N GLY A 428 -6.37 -9.59 -1.99
CA GLY A 428 -7.23 -10.75 -2.33
C GLY A 428 -7.04 -11.30 -3.74
N HIS A 429 -8.15 -11.56 -4.45
CA HIS A 429 -8.12 -11.95 -5.87
C HIS A 429 -7.42 -10.93 -6.79
N GLY A 430 -7.37 -9.65 -6.37
CA GLY A 430 -6.64 -8.58 -7.06
C GLY A 430 -5.16 -8.50 -6.68
N PHE A 431 -4.64 -9.38 -5.82
CA PHE A 431 -3.31 -9.25 -5.21
C PHE A 431 -2.18 -9.11 -6.23
N LYS A 432 -2.17 -9.93 -7.30
CA LYS A 432 -1.17 -9.82 -8.37
C LYS A 432 -1.22 -8.46 -9.08
N HIS A 433 -2.43 -7.94 -9.33
CA HIS A 433 -2.61 -6.62 -9.92
C HIS A 433 -2.21 -5.50 -8.97
N ALA A 434 -2.58 -5.61 -7.69
CA ALA A 434 -2.27 -4.64 -6.64
C ALA A 434 -0.75 -4.52 -6.44
N LEU A 435 -0.07 -5.66 -6.26
CA LEU A 435 1.39 -5.68 -6.11
C LEU A 435 2.10 -5.20 -7.38
N LYS A 436 1.65 -5.61 -8.58
CA LYS A 436 2.29 -5.17 -9.83
C LYS A 436 2.24 -3.66 -10.06
N ASN A 437 1.13 -3.01 -9.67
CA ASN A 437 0.92 -1.59 -9.95
C ASN A 437 1.36 -0.67 -8.80
N PHE A 438 1.29 -1.15 -7.56
CA PHE A 438 1.49 -0.32 -6.36
C PHE A 438 2.57 -0.86 -5.41
N GLY A 439 2.94 -2.13 -5.52
CA GLY A 439 4.01 -2.73 -4.75
C GLY A 439 5.40 -2.48 -5.36
N SER A 440 6.44 -2.67 -4.56
CA SER A 440 7.85 -2.72 -5.00
C SER A 440 8.75 -3.24 -3.90
N ASN A 441 9.89 -3.82 -4.28
CA ASN A 441 10.97 -4.27 -3.39
C ASN A 441 10.48 -5.29 -2.35
N ILE A 442 9.89 -6.39 -2.81
CA ILE A 442 9.47 -7.52 -1.97
C ILE A 442 10.07 -8.79 -2.56
N ILE A 443 10.70 -9.60 -1.72
CA ILE A 443 11.11 -10.96 -2.05
C ILE A 443 10.12 -11.91 -1.39
N PHE A 444 9.49 -12.77 -2.16
CA PHE A 444 8.75 -13.92 -1.65
C PHE A 444 9.61 -15.17 -1.80
N SER A 445 10.26 -15.61 -0.72
CA SER A 445 11.03 -16.85 -0.72
C SER A 445 10.14 -18.01 -0.28
N ASN A 446 10.17 -19.14 -0.99
CA ASN A 446 9.35 -20.31 -0.66
C ASN A 446 10.10 -21.61 -0.94
N GLY A 447 9.91 -22.60 -0.07
CA GLY A 447 10.31 -23.97 -0.31
C GLY A 447 9.12 -24.83 -0.69
N LEU A 448 9.23 -25.71 -1.69
CA LEU A 448 8.11 -26.53 -2.16
C LEU A 448 7.80 -27.74 -1.25
N LEU A 449 8.61 -27.99 -0.23
CA LEU A 449 8.27 -28.92 0.86
C LEU A 449 7.47 -28.24 1.97
N ASP A 450 7.39 -26.91 1.94
CA ASP A 450 6.55 -26.18 2.87
C ASP A 450 5.09 -26.24 2.41
N PRO A 451 4.16 -26.81 3.20
CA PRO A 451 2.75 -26.83 2.82
C PRO A 451 2.12 -25.44 2.72
N TRP A 452 2.72 -24.41 3.35
CA TRP A 452 2.28 -23.02 3.21
C TRP A 452 2.69 -22.37 1.89
N SER A 453 3.65 -22.96 1.15
CA SER A 453 4.07 -22.44 -0.16
C SER A 453 2.92 -22.39 -1.17
N GLY A 454 1.95 -23.30 -1.05
CA GLY A 454 0.75 -23.33 -1.88
C GLY A 454 -0.16 -22.11 -1.74
N GLY A 455 -0.11 -21.44 -0.58
CA GLY A 455 -0.80 -20.18 -0.31
C GLY A 455 0.06 -18.94 -0.54
N SER A 456 1.24 -19.08 -1.17
CA SER A 456 2.23 -18.00 -1.31
C SER A 456 2.43 -17.57 -2.77
N VAL A 457 3.29 -16.57 -2.98
CA VAL A 457 3.69 -16.11 -4.32
C VAL A 457 4.85 -16.95 -4.83
N LEU A 458 4.59 -17.75 -5.86
CA LEU A 458 5.56 -18.68 -6.45
C LEU A 458 6.14 -18.23 -7.80
N GLU A 459 5.78 -17.03 -8.27
CA GLU A 459 6.27 -16.45 -9.52
C GLU A 459 6.52 -14.95 -9.39
N ASP A 460 7.44 -14.43 -10.21
CA ASP A 460 7.72 -13.00 -10.26
C ASP A 460 6.47 -12.20 -10.66
N ILE A 461 6.16 -11.16 -9.88
CA ILE A 461 5.03 -10.25 -10.15
C ILE A 461 5.50 -9.03 -10.94
N SER A 462 6.73 -8.56 -10.68
CA SER A 462 7.39 -7.45 -11.38
C SER A 462 8.92 -7.53 -11.24
N GLU A 463 9.67 -6.65 -11.90
CA GLU A 463 11.13 -6.58 -11.77
C GLU A 463 11.64 -6.37 -10.33
N THR A 464 10.79 -5.89 -9.41
CA THR A 464 11.16 -5.61 -8.01
C THR A 464 10.35 -6.43 -6.99
N ILE A 465 9.42 -7.26 -7.46
CA ILE A 465 8.64 -8.17 -6.64
C ILE A 465 8.87 -9.56 -7.19
N VAL A 466 9.81 -10.26 -6.58
CA VAL A 466 10.39 -11.49 -7.10
C VAL A 466 10.04 -12.68 -6.20
N ALA A 467 9.89 -13.85 -6.81
CA ALA A 467 9.70 -15.10 -6.11
C ALA A 467 10.96 -15.96 -6.19
N LEU A 468 11.49 -16.36 -5.04
CA LEU A 468 12.63 -17.27 -4.94
C LEU A 468 12.12 -18.63 -4.45
N VAL A 469 11.92 -19.55 -5.38
CA VAL A 469 11.30 -20.86 -5.10
C VAL A 469 12.34 -21.97 -5.14
N THR A 470 12.36 -22.83 -4.12
CA THR A 470 13.29 -23.97 -4.03
C THR A 470 12.55 -25.30 -3.90
N GLU A 471 12.99 -26.32 -4.63
CA GLU A 471 12.29 -27.61 -4.66
C GLU A 471 12.37 -28.38 -3.34
N LYS A 472 13.47 -28.21 -2.59
CA LYS A 472 13.76 -28.96 -1.35
C LYS A 472 13.73 -28.09 -0.09
N GLY A 473 13.28 -26.85 -0.21
CA GLY A 473 13.08 -25.99 0.95
C GLY A 473 11.84 -26.40 1.71
N ALA A 474 11.95 -26.48 3.03
CA ALA A 474 10.80 -26.49 3.94
C ALA A 474 10.53 -25.05 4.44
N HIS A 475 9.77 -24.90 5.52
CA HIS A 475 9.24 -23.62 5.99
C HIS A 475 10.35 -22.64 6.38
N HIS A 476 10.46 -21.54 5.63
CA HIS A 476 11.38 -20.41 5.76
C HIS A 476 12.82 -20.77 6.16
N LEU A 477 13.38 -21.80 5.49
CA LEU A 477 14.73 -22.30 5.74
C LEU A 477 15.84 -21.28 5.43
N ASP A 478 15.59 -20.38 4.48
CA ASP A 478 16.42 -19.23 4.14
C ASP A 478 16.72 -18.33 5.35
N LEU A 479 15.78 -18.14 6.27
CA LEU A 479 15.96 -17.30 7.45
C LEU A 479 16.80 -17.96 8.57
N ARG A 480 16.98 -19.28 8.53
CA ARG A 480 17.73 -20.02 9.55
C ARG A 480 19.21 -19.62 9.57
N PRO A 481 19.93 -19.84 10.68
CA PRO A 481 21.38 -19.66 10.71
C PRO A 481 22.08 -20.53 9.67
N THR A 482 23.18 -20.02 9.14
CA THR A 482 24.05 -20.78 8.25
C THR A 482 24.69 -21.95 9.00
N THR A 483 24.72 -23.11 8.34
CA THR A 483 25.38 -24.32 8.85
C THR A 483 26.31 -24.91 7.79
N ALA A 484 27.26 -25.75 8.22
CA ALA A 484 28.13 -26.47 7.27
C ALA A 484 27.37 -27.53 6.44
N ASP A 485 26.16 -27.90 6.89
CA ASP A 485 25.30 -28.89 6.25
C ASP A 485 24.26 -28.24 5.32
N ASP A 486 24.35 -26.91 5.11
CA ASP A 486 23.47 -26.20 4.20
C ASP A 486 23.70 -26.67 2.76
N PRO A 487 22.66 -27.09 2.03
CA PRO A 487 22.81 -27.51 0.65
C PRO A 487 23.11 -26.33 -0.28
N ASP A 488 23.82 -26.58 -1.38
CA ASP A 488 24.27 -25.53 -2.32
C ASP A 488 23.13 -24.61 -2.78
N TRP A 489 21.95 -25.17 -3.06
CA TRP A 489 20.78 -24.39 -3.49
C TRP A 489 20.28 -23.40 -2.42
N LEU A 490 20.45 -23.71 -1.12
CA LEU A 490 20.08 -22.81 -0.02
C LEU A 490 21.08 -21.67 0.09
N VAL A 491 22.37 -21.99 -0.10
CA VAL A 491 23.44 -20.99 -0.16
C VAL A 491 23.23 -20.04 -1.34
N GLU A 492 22.85 -20.57 -2.50
CA GLU A 492 22.52 -19.79 -3.70
C GLU A 492 21.27 -18.90 -3.49
N GLN A 493 20.21 -19.43 -2.88
CA GLN A 493 19.01 -18.67 -2.54
C GLN A 493 19.35 -17.48 -1.63
N ARG A 494 20.05 -17.72 -0.51
CA ARG A 494 20.48 -16.66 0.41
C ARG A 494 21.38 -15.65 -0.29
N ALA A 495 22.27 -16.09 -1.19
CA ALA A 495 23.10 -15.18 -1.97
C ALA A 495 22.26 -14.28 -2.89
N ALA A 496 21.19 -14.79 -3.49
CA ALA A 496 20.24 -14.02 -4.30
C ALA A 496 19.47 -13.01 -3.45
N GLU A 497 18.96 -13.40 -2.28
CA GLU A 497 18.28 -12.51 -1.32
C GLU A 497 19.19 -11.35 -0.92
N VAL A 498 20.44 -11.66 -0.54
CA VAL A 498 21.43 -10.66 -0.16
C VAL A 498 21.75 -9.71 -1.30
N LYS A 499 21.86 -10.22 -2.53
CA LYS A 499 22.11 -9.40 -3.72
C LYS A 499 20.96 -8.41 -3.97
N LEU A 500 19.72 -8.85 -3.81
CA LEU A 500 18.54 -8.00 -3.97
C LEU A 500 18.44 -6.94 -2.86
N ILE A 501 18.66 -7.33 -1.60
CA ILE A 501 18.70 -6.42 -0.46
C ILE A 501 19.82 -5.37 -0.64
N GLN A 502 21.00 -5.80 -1.08
CA GLN A 502 22.11 -4.90 -1.43
C GLN A 502 21.70 -3.93 -2.54
N GLY A 503 21.03 -4.41 -3.59
CA GLY A 503 20.50 -3.56 -4.66
C GLY A 503 19.56 -2.47 -4.15
N TRP A 504 18.63 -2.80 -3.24
CA TRP A 504 17.73 -1.83 -2.63
C TRP A 504 18.47 -0.77 -1.80
N LEU A 505 19.46 -1.20 -1.03
CA LEU A 505 20.28 -0.30 -0.20
C LEU A 505 21.20 0.58 -1.05
N ASP A 506 21.81 0.03 -2.09
CA ASP A 506 22.65 0.78 -3.03
C ASP A 506 21.82 1.85 -3.75
N GLU A 507 20.63 1.49 -4.24
CA GLU A 507 19.71 2.44 -4.85
C GLU A 507 19.33 3.56 -3.85
N TYR A 508 19.05 3.20 -2.59
CA TYR A 508 18.77 4.17 -1.54
C TYR A 508 19.96 5.12 -1.29
N PHE A 509 21.17 4.58 -1.14
CA PHE A 509 22.37 5.36 -0.88
C PHE A 509 22.78 6.21 -2.08
N GLU A 510 22.61 5.73 -3.30
CA GLU A 510 22.82 6.53 -4.50
C GLU A 510 21.87 7.73 -4.55
N ARG A 511 20.57 7.50 -4.29
CA ARG A 511 19.59 8.58 -4.20
C ARG A 511 19.99 9.61 -3.14
N LYS A 512 20.49 9.17 -1.98
CA LYS A 512 21.00 10.07 -0.91
C LYS A 512 22.29 10.80 -1.30
N ARG A 513 23.29 10.11 -1.87
CA ARG A 513 24.56 10.70 -2.32
C ARG A 513 24.36 11.72 -3.44
N ARG A 514 23.48 11.45 -4.40
CA ARG A 514 23.10 12.42 -5.45
C ARG A 514 22.46 13.66 -4.83
N GLY A 515 21.64 13.49 -3.80
CA GLY A 515 21.13 14.60 -2.97
C GLY A 515 22.25 15.39 -2.26
N ALA A 516 23.20 14.70 -1.62
CA ALA A 516 24.28 15.33 -0.86
C ALA A 516 25.33 16.03 -1.75
N LYS A 517 25.73 15.43 -2.89
CA LYS A 517 26.66 16.06 -3.86
C LYS A 517 26.10 17.35 -4.43
N ARG A 518 24.79 17.41 -4.67
CA ARG A 518 24.10 18.66 -5.04
C ARG A 518 24.17 19.71 -3.94
N ALA A 519 24.03 19.33 -2.67
CA ALA A 519 24.18 20.26 -1.55
C ALA A 519 25.62 20.82 -1.41
N VAL A 520 26.65 19.98 -1.54
CA VAL A 520 28.07 20.41 -1.43
C VAL A 520 28.53 21.28 -2.60
N ALA A 521 28.12 20.95 -3.84
CA ALA A 521 28.43 21.77 -5.03
C ALA A 521 27.79 23.17 -4.94
N THR A 522 26.66 23.28 -4.24
CA THR A 522 25.99 24.57 -3.98
C THR A 522 26.77 25.39 -2.93
N ALA A 523 27.41 24.74 -1.94
CA ALA A 523 28.19 25.41 -0.88
C ALA A 523 29.62 25.82 -1.28
N THR A 524 30.24 25.14 -2.26
CA THR A 524 31.59 25.51 -2.74
C THR A 524 31.57 26.70 -3.71
N ARG A 525 30.45 26.94 -4.40
CA ARG A 525 30.29 28.09 -5.31
C ARG A 525 30.16 29.44 -4.60
N THR A 526 29.83 29.47 -3.31
CA THR A 526 29.63 30.70 -2.53
C THR A 526 30.89 31.24 -1.82
N LYS A 527 32.02 30.53 -1.83
CA LYS A 527 33.28 30.97 -1.16
C LYS A 527 34.33 31.61 -2.08
N GLY A 528 34.11 31.68 -3.39
CA GLY A 528 35.04 32.26 -4.36
C GLY A 528 34.47 33.49 -5.07
N GLY A 529 34.51 34.66 -4.44
CA GLY A 529 34.04 35.90 -5.06
C GLY A 529 34.22 37.11 -4.16
N ARG A 530 35.41 37.69 -4.17
CA ARG A 530 35.73 39.02 -3.65
C ARG A 530 35.67 40.00 -4.84
N PHE A 531 35.43 41.28 -4.56
CA PHE A 531 35.32 42.44 -5.49
C PHE A 531 33.92 42.68 -6.08
N LEU A 532 33.47 43.90 -6.33
CA LEU A 532 33.69 45.25 -5.78
C LEU A 532 32.58 46.07 -6.46
N LEU A 533 31.96 47.01 -5.74
CA LEU A 533 30.95 47.90 -6.30
C LEU A 533 31.57 48.74 -7.43
N ASP A 534 30.90 48.79 -8.59
CA ASP A 534 30.81 50.07 -9.30
C ASP A 534 29.53 50.21 -10.13
N ARG A 535 29.04 51.44 -10.13
CA ARG A 535 27.86 51.95 -10.84
C ARG A 535 28.28 52.42 -12.23
N THR A 536 27.47 52.19 -13.26
CA THR A 536 27.08 53.25 -14.21
C THR A 536 25.95 52.83 -15.16
N THR A 537 25.23 53.86 -15.58
CA THR A 537 23.92 53.99 -16.22
C THR A 537 23.95 53.91 -17.77
N CYS A 538 22.85 53.46 -18.38
CA CYS A 538 21.97 54.21 -19.33
C CYS A 538 21.28 53.33 -20.40
N THR A 539 19.93 53.27 -20.34
CA THR A 539 18.91 53.60 -21.39
C THR A 539 19.14 53.18 -22.85
N GLU A 540 18.16 52.82 -23.69
CA GLU A 540 16.75 52.40 -23.68
C GLU A 540 16.41 52.19 -25.18
N HIS A 541 15.64 51.18 -25.56
CA HIS A 541 14.69 51.23 -26.70
C HIS A 541 13.82 49.97 -26.67
N GLY A 542 12.51 50.16 -26.56
CA GLY A 542 11.56 49.08 -26.29
C GLY A 542 10.50 48.90 -27.37
N TRP A 543 9.77 47.78 -27.26
CA TRP A 543 8.38 47.61 -27.69
C TRP A 543 7.66 46.72 -26.66
N LYS A 544 6.49 47.18 -26.19
CA LYS A 544 5.73 46.69 -25.02
C LYS A 544 4.78 45.54 -25.37
N THR A 545 4.71 44.52 -24.51
CA THR A 545 3.46 43.94 -23.92
C THR A 545 3.81 42.88 -22.86
N SER A 546 3.99 43.32 -21.61
CA SER A 546 4.03 42.47 -20.41
C SER A 546 3.59 43.30 -19.20
N MET A 547 2.65 42.80 -18.39
CA MET A 547 2.31 43.42 -17.11
C MET A 547 3.41 43.09 -16.09
N GLU A 548 4.23 44.08 -15.74
CA GLU A 548 5.13 44.02 -14.60
C GLU A 548 4.43 44.54 -13.33
N LEU A 549 4.54 43.80 -12.23
CA LEU A 549 4.10 44.24 -10.90
C LEU A 549 5.25 44.99 -10.22
N GLN A 550 5.17 46.32 -10.12
CA GLN A 550 6.09 47.14 -9.32
C GLN A 550 5.44 47.58 -7.99
N LYS A 551 6.21 47.48 -6.89
CA LYS A 551 5.90 48.10 -5.59
C LYS A 551 6.17 49.60 -5.64
N GLN A 552 5.23 50.43 -5.18
CA GLN A 552 5.49 51.86 -4.92
C GLN A 552 5.61 52.16 -3.41
N PRO A 553 6.42 53.18 -3.02
CA PRO A 553 6.64 53.59 -1.63
C PRO A 553 5.71 54.75 -1.18
N HIS A 554 5.64 54.90 0.14
CA HIS A 554 4.82 55.82 0.93
C HIS A 554 4.79 57.30 0.48
N PHE A 555 3.62 57.91 0.61
CA PHE A 555 3.45 59.34 0.91
C PHE A 555 2.39 59.54 2.02
N SER A 556 2.69 60.48 2.90
CA SER A 556 1.98 60.93 4.09
C SER A 556 1.04 62.10 3.79
N TYR A 557 -0.12 62.19 4.48
CA TYR A 557 -0.51 63.37 5.29
C TYR A 557 -1.83 63.16 6.07
N CYS A 558 -1.85 63.72 7.29
CA CYS A 558 -2.91 63.78 8.31
C CYS A 558 -4.21 64.49 7.88
N SER A 559 -5.35 64.17 8.52
CA SER A 559 -5.93 64.93 9.66
C SER A 559 -7.41 64.58 9.99
N ASN A 560 -7.62 64.12 11.23
CA ASN A 560 -8.71 64.36 12.20
C ASN A 560 -10.21 64.40 11.82
N CYS A 561 -11.02 63.55 12.49
CA CYS A 561 -11.90 63.88 13.64
C CYS A 561 -12.66 62.61 14.12
N SER A 562 -12.40 62.11 15.34
CA SER A 562 -13.28 62.19 16.54
C SER A 562 -14.62 61.43 16.37
N SER A 563 -15.06 60.45 17.18
CA SER A 563 -14.96 60.29 18.64
C SER A 563 -15.40 58.88 19.13
N ASN A 564 -14.71 58.41 20.18
CA ASN A 564 -15.12 57.56 21.32
C ASN A 564 -16.07 56.34 21.16
N ASN A 565 -15.56 55.13 21.41
CA ASN A 565 -15.62 54.52 22.75
C ASN A 565 -14.83 53.19 22.87
N ASN A 566 -14.20 53.02 24.05
CA ASN A 566 -13.27 51.98 24.49
C ASN A 566 -13.84 50.56 24.52
N VAL A 567 -13.04 49.55 24.10
CA VAL A 567 -12.70 48.36 24.90
C VAL A 567 -11.27 47.90 24.56
N ASN A 568 -10.54 47.48 25.58
CA ASN A 568 -9.10 47.23 25.66
C ASN A 568 -8.49 46.21 24.68
N SER A 569 -7.26 46.58 24.33
CA SER A 569 -6.19 45.87 23.64
C SER A 569 -5.88 44.46 24.13
N LEU A 570 -5.78 43.51 23.19
CA LEU A 570 -4.94 42.32 23.27
C LEU A 570 -4.27 42.07 21.91
N ARG A 571 -2.99 42.42 21.85
CA ARG A 571 -1.90 41.96 20.96
C ARG A 571 -2.29 41.19 19.67
N MET A 572 -2.26 41.86 18.52
CA MET A 572 -1.87 41.25 17.24
C MET A 572 -0.51 41.78 16.78
N ALA A 573 0.50 41.54 17.60
CA ALA A 573 1.91 41.69 17.23
C ALA A 573 2.67 40.46 17.75
N SER A 574 2.57 39.33 17.04
CA SER A 574 3.52 38.20 17.19
C SER A 574 3.45 37.09 16.12
N LEU A 575 3.05 37.36 14.87
CA LEU A 575 3.07 36.30 13.82
C LEU A 575 3.69 36.73 12.48
N ALA A 576 4.49 37.79 12.48
CA ALA A 576 5.27 38.17 11.31
C ALA A 576 6.66 38.63 11.76
N ASN A 577 7.49 37.67 12.19
CA ASN A 577 8.96 37.72 12.16
C ASN A 577 9.51 36.47 12.84
N ASN A 578 9.66 35.39 12.05
CA ASN A 578 10.69 34.34 12.16
C ASN A 578 10.33 33.13 11.28
N VAL A 579 10.07 33.37 10.00
CA VAL A 579 10.28 32.33 8.98
C VAL A 579 11.47 32.81 8.18
N ALA A 580 12.67 32.38 8.57
CA ALA A 580 13.79 32.38 7.64
C ALA A 580 13.32 31.64 6.39
N SER A 581 13.31 32.31 5.24
CA SER A 581 12.80 31.76 3.99
C SER A 581 13.76 30.68 3.49
N GLU A 582 13.66 29.48 4.06
CA GLU A 582 14.31 28.31 3.51
C GLU A 582 13.69 28.04 2.13
N LEU A 583 14.54 28.12 1.11
CA LEU A 583 14.20 27.67 -0.23
C LEU A 583 13.75 26.21 -0.13
N PRO A 584 12.63 25.84 -0.76
CA PRO A 584 12.17 24.46 -0.72
C PRO A 584 13.27 23.56 -1.28
N ASN A 585 13.56 22.45 -0.59
CA ASN A 585 14.58 21.47 -0.99
C ASN A 585 14.08 20.67 -2.21
N ILE A 586 14.02 21.35 -3.36
CA ILE A 586 13.58 20.82 -4.65
C ILE A 586 14.80 20.64 -5.53
N ASP A 587 14.89 19.46 -6.11
CA ASP A 587 15.77 19.19 -7.23
C ASP A 587 15.20 19.82 -8.51
N TRP A 588 15.51 21.10 -8.73
CA TRP A 588 15.04 21.86 -9.89
C TRP A 588 15.50 21.26 -11.23
N ASP A 589 16.56 20.44 -11.25
CA ASP A 589 17.11 19.85 -12.47
C ASP A 589 16.34 18.61 -12.95
N ASN A 590 15.65 17.89 -12.05
CA ASN A 590 14.85 16.71 -12.40
C ASN A 590 13.37 16.90 -12.08
N LEU A 591 12.87 18.12 -12.28
CA LEU A 591 11.44 18.39 -12.19
C LEU A 591 10.71 17.67 -13.33
N GLY A 592 9.84 16.72 -12.96
CA GLY A 592 8.83 16.17 -13.86
C GLY A 592 7.56 17.01 -13.86
N PHE A 593 6.58 16.63 -14.67
CA PHE A 593 5.22 17.16 -14.58
C PHE A 593 4.39 16.35 -13.57
N ARG A 594 4.59 16.62 -12.28
CA ARG A 594 3.93 15.92 -11.17
C ARG A 594 3.49 16.90 -10.09
N LEU A 595 2.48 16.51 -9.31
CA LEU A 595 2.05 17.29 -8.15
C LEU A 595 3.15 17.26 -7.08
N THR A 596 3.64 18.45 -6.76
CA THR A 596 4.42 18.78 -5.57
C THR A 596 3.58 19.77 -4.76
N THR A 597 3.24 19.41 -3.53
CA THR A 597 2.47 20.28 -2.62
C THR A 597 3.22 21.57 -2.34
N THR A 598 2.56 22.70 -2.54
CA THR A 598 3.08 24.04 -2.22
C THR A 598 2.41 24.59 -0.96
N ASP A 599 2.75 25.81 -0.55
CA ASP A 599 2.34 26.35 0.75
C ASP A 599 0.87 26.75 0.81
N TYR A 600 0.38 27.38 -0.26
CA TYR A 600 -0.93 28.02 -0.29
C TYR A 600 -1.71 27.67 -1.55
N MET A 601 -3.02 27.65 -1.40
CA MET A 601 -4.02 27.65 -2.47
C MET A 601 -5.00 28.82 -2.25
N TYR A 602 -5.72 29.22 -3.30
CA TYR A 602 -6.71 30.29 -3.23
C TYR A 602 -8.11 29.72 -3.42
N ILE A 603 -9.08 30.13 -2.61
CA ILE A 603 -10.47 29.67 -2.68
C ILE A 603 -11.43 30.86 -2.72
N MET A 604 -12.42 30.81 -3.59
CA MET A 604 -13.62 31.64 -3.56
C MET A 604 -14.87 30.76 -3.78
N LYS A 605 -15.99 31.16 -3.20
CA LYS A 605 -17.26 30.43 -3.28
C LYS A 605 -18.36 31.32 -3.85
N CYS A 606 -19.36 30.69 -4.44
CA CYS A 606 -20.50 31.35 -5.05
C CYS A 606 -21.73 30.45 -4.93
N SER A 607 -22.86 31.01 -4.49
CA SER A 607 -24.16 30.35 -4.61
C SER A 607 -24.71 30.54 -6.02
N GLN A 608 -25.62 29.68 -6.46
CA GLN A 608 -26.25 29.80 -7.77
C GLN A 608 -27.05 31.11 -7.88
N GLY A 609 -26.79 31.88 -8.94
CA GLY A 609 -27.44 33.18 -9.17
C GLY A 609 -26.77 34.38 -8.47
N GLU A 610 -25.71 34.14 -7.70
CA GLU A 610 -24.92 35.18 -7.03
C GLU A 610 -23.60 35.45 -7.75
N ASN A 611 -22.86 36.46 -7.29
CA ASN A 611 -21.48 36.72 -7.72
C ASN A 611 -20.50 36.02 -6.78
N PHE A 612 -19.32 35.68 -7.29
CA PHE A 612 -18.24 35.13 -6.45
C PHE A 612 -17.86 36.09 -5.33
N SER A 613 -17.76 35.54 -4.11
CA SER A 613 -17.30 36.27 -2.93
C SER A 613 -15.84 36.70 -3.06
N LYS A 614 -15.39 37.58 -2.16
CA LYS A 614 -13.96 37.85 -2.01
C LYS A 614 -13.27 36.56 -1.54
N GLY A 615 -12.42 36.00 -2.39
CA GLY A 615 -11.67 34.80 -2.04
C GLY A 615 -10.51 35.06 -1.10
N GLU A 616 -9.92 33.98 -0.61
CA GLU A 616 -8.87 33.98 0.40
C GLU A 616 -7.76 32.97 0.08
N LEU A 617 -6.56 33.26 0.57
CA LEU A 617 -5.45 32.32 0.58
C LEU A 617 -5.59 31.40 1.78
N GLN A 618 -5.52 30.10 1.54
CA GLN A 618 -5.51 29.06 2.56
C GLN A 618 -4.29 28.17 2.39
N ARG A 619 -3.90 27.43 3.43
CA ARG A 619 -2.87 26.41 3.30
C ARG A 619 -3.31 25.37 2.28
N PHE A 620 -2.39 24.92 1.44
CA PHE A 620 -2.70 23.82 0.52
C PHE A 620 -3.22 22.62 1.32
N GLY A 621 -4.34 22.05 0.89
CA GLY A 621 -4.97 20.93 1.55
C GLY A 621 -6.14 20.39 0.74
N ASN A 622 -6.71 19.28 1.23
CA ASN A 622 -7.91 18.71 0.64
C ASN A 622 -9.11 19.65 0.84
N ILE A 623 -10.05 19.63 -0.11
CA ILE A 623 -11.34 20.30 0.03
C ILE A 623 -12.42 19.28 0.41
N GLU A 624 -13.32 19.66 1.30
CA GLU A 624 -14.50 18.86 1.64
C GLU A 624 -15.59 19.07 0.60
N LEU A 625 -16.15 17.98 0.07
CA LEU A 625 -17.25 17.99 -0.88
C LEU A 625 -18.31 17.00 -0.43
N SER A 626 -19.58 17.36 -0.59
CA SER A 626 -20.67 16.40 -0.46
C SER A 626 -20.50 15.27 -1.49
N PRO A 627 -20.76 14.00 -1.15
CA PRO A 627 -20.84 12.93 -2.13
C PRO A 627 -21.85 13.22 -3.25
N CYS A 628 -22.86 14.06 -2.99
CA CYS A 628 -23.85 14.51 -3.97
C CYS A 628 -23.41 15.75 -4.78
N ALA A 629 -22.15 16.19 -4.68
CA ALA A 629 -21.68 17.36 -5.42
C ALA A 629 -21.81 17.14 -6.94
N GLY A 630 -22.28 18.17 -7.66
CA GLY A 630 -22.50 18.09 -9.11
C GLY A 630 -21.25 17.73 -9.91
N VAL A 631 -20.08 18.17 -9.44
CA VAL A 631 -18.78 17.82 -10.04
C VAL A 631 -18.47 16.32 -9.96
N LEU A 632 -18.86 15.63 -8.88
CA LEU A 632 -18.56 14.20 -8.66
C LEU A 632 -19.48 13.29 -9.46
N ASN A 633 -20.76 13.64 -9.55
CA ASN A 633 -21.79 12.76 -10.13
C ASN A 633 -22.07 13.05 -11.61
N TYR A 634 -21.92 14.31 -12.04
CA TYR A 634 -22.32 14.76 -13.38
C TYR A 634 -21.20 15.45 -14.16
N GLY A 635 -19.99 15.52 -13.60
CA GLY A 635 -18.83 16.12 -14.27
C GLY A 635 -18.96 17.62 -14.52
N GLN A 636 -19.80 18.34 -13.77
CA GLN A 636 -19.97 19.80 -13.90
C GLN A 636 -18.77 20.56 -13.32
N GLY A 637 -17.69 20.62 -14.10
CA GLY A 637 -16.46 21.30 -13.71
C GLY A 637 -15.61 21.75 -14.89
N LEU A 638 -14.84 22.81 -14.66
CA LEU A 638 -13.92 23.41 -15.61
C LEU A 638 -12.55 23.57 -14.97
N PHE A 639 -11.52 23.57 -15.81
CA PHE A 639 -10.18 23.84 -15.32
C PHE A 639 -9.36 24.59 -16.34
N GLU A 640 -8.41 25.37 -15.83
CA GLU A 640 -7.44 26.10 -16.62
C GLU A 640 -6.03 25.60 -16.34
N GLY A 641 -5.08 26.09 -17.13
CA GLY A 641 -3.67 25.81 -16.94
C GLY A 641 -2.86 27.01 -17.37
N LEU A 642 -1.99 27.47 -16.47
CA LEU A 642 -1.03 28.54 -16.74
C LEU A 642 0.35 28.15 -16.20
N LYS A 643 1.36 28.90 -16.59
CA LYS A 643 2.72 28.76 -16.08
C LYS A 643 3.24 30.14 -15.67
N ALA A 644 3.87 30.20 -14.50
CA ALA A 644 4.68 31.33 -14.08
C ALA A 644 6.17 30.98 -14.18
N TYR A 645 6.94 31.86 -14.82
CA TYR A 645 8.38 31.69 -15.02
C TYR A 645 9.14 32.75 -14.25
N LYS A 646 10.23 32.36 -13.59
CA LYS A 646 11.18 33.30 -13.02
C LYS A 646 12.19 33.71 -14.09
N THR A 647 12.37 35.01 -14.27
CA THR A 647 13.36 35.58 -15.18
C THR A 647 14.70 35.79 -14.48
N HIS A 648 15.76 36.02 -15.25
CA HIS A 648 17.11 36.24 -14.71
C HIS A 648 17.21 37.48 -13.82
N ASN A 649 16.35 38.49 -14.01
CA ASN A 649 16.30 39.69 -13.17
C ASN A 649 15.39 39.52 -11.94
N GLY A 650 14.81 38.34 -11.73
CA GLY A 650 13.94 38.02 -10.59
C GLY A 650 12.45 38.29 -10.83
N ASN A 651 12.05 38.93 -11.93
CA ASN A 651 10.66 39.16 -12.26
C ASN A 651 9.92 37.85 -12.56
N ILE A 652 8.63 37.80 -12.22
CA ILE A 652 7.75 36.66 -12.51
C ILE A 652 6.92 36.98 -13.75
N LEU A 653 7.01 36.13 -14.78
CA LEU A 653 6.24 36.28 -16.01
C LEU A 653 5.10 35.28 -16.05
N LEU A 654 3.90 35.77 -16.38
CA LEU A 654 2.71 34.99 -16.65
C LEU A 654 2.38 35.07 -18.14
N PHE A 655 2.05 33.94 -18.75
CA PHE A 655 1.69 33.90 -20.16
C PHE A 655 0.18 34.06 -20.36
N ARG A 656 -0.25 35.25 -20.82
CA ARG A 656 -1.63 35.61 -21.21
C ARG A 656 -2.75 35.16 -20.24
N PRO A 657 -2.64 35.45 -18.93
CA PRO A 657 -3.63 35.00 -17.95
C PRO A 657 -5.06 35.53 -18.19
N GLU A 658 -5.20 36.67 -18.88
CA GLU A 658 -6.49 37.26 -19.28
C GLU A 658 -7.25 36.38 -20.28
N GLU A 659 -6.53 35.73 -21.20
CA GLU A 659 -7.11 34.81 -22.19
C GLU A 659 -7.58 33.51 -21.52
N ASN A 660 -6.85 33.05 -20.49
CA ASN A 660 -7.30 31.92 -19.66
C ASN A 660 -8.57 32.25 -18.88
N ALA A 661 -8.65 33.45 -18.29
CA ALA A 661 -9.85 33.91 -17.59
C ALA A 661 -11.06 33.99 -18.54
N THR A 662 -10.83 34.54 -19.74
CA THR A 662 -11.87 34.65 -20.78
C THR A 662 -12.35 33.27 -21.23
N ARG A 663 -11.43 32.33 -21.48
CA ARG A 663 -11.79 30.95 -21.86
C ARG A 663 -12.54 30.22 -20.76
N LEU A 664 -12.13 30.38 -19.49
CA LEU A 664 -12.85 29.81 -18.35
C LEU A 664 -14.30 30.32 -18.32
N ARG A 665 -14.50 31.63 -18.51
CA ARG A 665 -15.83 32.25 -18.52
C ARG A 665 -16.71 31.73 -19.65
N THR A 666 -16.18 31.62 -20.87
CA THR A 666 -16.91 31.00 -22.00
C THR A 666 -17.24 29.54 -21.72
N GLY A 667 -16.34 28.80 -21.07
CA GLY A 667 -16.60 27.44 -20.61
C GLY A 667 -17.71 27.39 -19.55
N ALA A 668 -17.71 28.33 -18.61
CA ALA A 668 -18.69 28.42 -17.53
C ALA A 668 -20.09 28.64 -18.08
N GLU A 669 -20.22 29.54 -19.07
CA GLU A 669 -21.45 29.73 -19.81
C GLU A 669 -21.94 28.43 -20.47
N ARG A 670 -21.04 27.71 -21.17
CA ARG A 670 -21.38 26.42 -21.81
C ARG A 670 -21.81 25.33 -20.81
N MET A 671 -21.24 25.35 -19.60
CA MET A 671 -21.49 24.38 -18.54
C MET A 671 -22.57 24.82 -17.53
N CYS A 672 -23.27 25.93 -17.80
CA CYS A 672 -24.28 26.52 -16.92
C CYS A 672 -23.75 26.82 -15.51
N MET A 673 -22.54 27.37 -15.41
CA MET A 673 -21.86 27.72 -14.15
C MET A 673 -21.65 29.25 -14.08
N PRO A 674 -21.72 29.87 -12.89
CA PRO A 674 -21.19 31.21 -12.69
C PRO A 674 -19.66 31.19 -12.86
N SER A 675 -19.08 32.29 -13.30
CA SER A 675 -17.62 32.45 -13.44
C SER A 675 -17.13 33.65 -12.63
N PRO A 676 -15.91 33.59 -12.05
CA PRO A 676 -15.23 34.80 -11.60
C PRO A 676 -15.09 35.80 -12.76
N THR A 677 -15.06 37.10 -12.44
CA THR A 677 -14.68 38.12 -13.42
C THR A 677 -13.22 37.95 -13.84
N VAL A 678 -12.83 38.55 -14.98
CA VAL A 678 -11.43 38.54 -15.42
C VAL A 678 -10.53 39.10 -14.33
N ASP A 679 -10.89 40.23 -13.72
CA ASP A 679 -10.12 40.84 -12.64
C ASP A 679 -10.02 39.93 -11.40
N GLN A 680 -11.12 39.31 -10.97
CA GLN A 680 -11.10 38.35 -9.85
C GLN A 680 -10.18 37.17 -10.13
N PHE A 681 -10.21 36.65 -11.36
CA PHE A 681 -9.33 35.57 -11.77
C PHE A 681 -7.86 36.01 -11.75
N LEU A 682 -7.54 37.18 -12.32
CA LEU A 682 -6.17 37.70 -12.36
C LEU A 682 -5.62 37.98 -10.95
N GLU A 683 -6.43 38.55 -10.07
CA GLU A 683 -6.04 38.78 -8.67
C GLU A 683 -5.82 37.46 -7.93
N ALA A 684 -6.66 36.45 -8.15
CA ALA A 684 -6.44 35.10 -7.61
C ALA A 684 -5.14 34.47 -8.14
N VAL A 685 -4.82 34.61 -9.43
CA VAL A 685 -3.53 34.15 -10.01
C VAL A 685 -2.36 34.85 -9.32
N LYS A 686 -2.37 36.19 -9.25
CA LYS A 686 -1.28 36.96 -8.64
C LYS A 686 -1.10 36.60 -7.17
N ALA A 687 -2.19 36.58 -6.40
CA ALA A 687 -2.15 36.24 -4.97
C ALA A 687 -1.57 34.85 -4.74
N THR A 688 -2.04 33.84 -5.50
CA THR A 688 -1.56 32.45 -5.36
C THR A 688 -0.09 32.31 -5.75
N VAL A 689 0.34 32.95 -6.84
CA VAL A 689 1.72 32.87 -7.33
C VAL A 689 2.68 33.56 -6.36
N LEU A 690 2.33 34.76 -5.86
CA LEU A 690 3.15 35.50 -4.90
C LEU A 690 3.23 34.79 -3.55
N ALA A 691 2.13 34.23 -3.05
CA ALA A 691 2.13 33.45 -1.81
C ALA A 691 3.00 32.19 -1.88
N ASN A 692 3.24 31.68 -3.09
CA ASN A 692 4.07 30.52 -3.35
C ASN A 692 5.37 30.87 -4.11
N GLU A 693 5.86 32.12 -4.03
CA GLU A 693 7.00 32.59 -4.84
C GLU A 693 8.24 31.67 -4.72
N ARG A 694 8.49 31.15 -3.51
CA ARG A 694 9.63 30.27 -3.24
C ARG A 694 9.59 28.94 -4.00
N TRP A 695 8.40 28.54 -4.49
CA TRP A 695 8.18 27.34 -5.28
C TRP A 695 8.33 27.57 -6.78
N ILE A 696 8.58 28.81 -7.23
CA ILE A 696 8.81 29.09 -8.65
C ILE A 696 10.21 28.59 -9.03
N PRO A 697 10.34 27.68 -10.02
CA PRO A 697 11.65 27.22 -10.47
C PRO A 697 12.57 28.37 -10.90
N PRO A 698 13.89 28.28 -10.61
CA PRO A 698 14.87 29.21 -11.15
C PRO A 698 14.82 29.29 -12.68
N PRO A 699 15.32 30.40 -13.28
CA PRO A 699 15.36 30.56 -14.74
C PRO A 699 15.97 29.34 -15.43
N GLY A 700 15.26 28.79 -16.42
CA GLY A 700 15.68 27.62 -17.21
C GLY A 700 15.51 26.26 -16.51
N LYS A 701 14.92 26.20 -15.31
CA LYS A 701 14.72 24.95 -14.55
C LYS A 701 13.28 24.44 -14.52
N GLY A 702 12.33 25.16 -15.11
CA GLY A 702 10.93 24.78 -15.18
C GLY A 702 10.00 25.97 -15.03
N ALA A 703 8.76 25.70 -14.61
CA ALA A 703 7.77 26.72 -14.31
C ALA A 703 6.96 26.36 -13.06
N LEU A 704 6.40 27.36 -12.39
CA LEU A 704 5.31 27.13 -11.46
C LEU A 704 4.03 26.93 -12.26
N TYR A 705 3.53 25.71 -12.30
CA TYR A 705 2.26 25.40 -12.94
C TYR A 705 1.11 25.89 -12.07
N ILE A 706 0.17 26.62 -12.66
CA ILE A 706 -0.99 27.17 -11.97
C ILE A 706 -2.24 26.43 -12.47
N ARG A 707 -3.02 25.89 -11.54
CA ARG A 707 -4.24 25.14 -11.81
C ARG A 707 -5.45 25.84 -11.18
N PRO A 708 -6.15 26.69 -11.94
CA PRO A 708 -7.50 27.12 -11.60
C PRO A 708 -8.51 26.01 -11.89
N LEU A 709 -9.41 25.77 -10.94
CA LEU A 709 -10.55 24.86 -11.03
C LEU A 709 -11.82 25.65 -10.71
N LEU A 710 -12.88 25.43 -11.49
CA LEU A 710 -14.23 25.89 -11.19
C LEU A 710 -15.12 24.65 -11.11
N ILE A 711 -15.66 24.35 -9.93
CA ILE A 711 -16.38 23.11 -9.65
C ILE A 711 -17.79 23.41 -9.14
N GLY A 712 -18.80 22.65 -9.62
CA GLY A 712 -20.12 22.59 -9.00
C GLY A 712 -20.05 21.83 -7.68
N SER A 713 -19.79 22.54 -6.59
CA SER A 713 -19.54 21.97 -5.26
C SER A 713 -20.82 21.66 -4.48
N GLY A 714 -21.94 22.28 -4.84
CA GLY A 714 -23.22 22.10 -4.16
C GLY A 714 -23.84 20.74 -4.43
N ALA A 715 -24.55 20.22 -3.43
CA ALA A 715 -25.26 18.94 -3.52
C ALA A 715 -26.46 19.04 -4.49
N VAL A 716 -26.49 18.16 -5.48
CA VAL A 716 -27.60 18.06 -6.45
C VAL A 716 -27.82 16.59 -6.81
N LEU A 717 -29.09 16.17 -6.77
CA LEU A 717 -29.49 14.83 -7.20
C LEU A 717 -30.48 14.99 -8.36
N GLY A 718 -30.06 14.56 -9.55
CA GLY A 718 -30.74 14.82 -10.83
C GLY A 718 -29.88 15.70 -11.77
N ILE A 719 -30.24 15.71 -13.06
CA ILE A 719 -29.49 16.48 -14.08
C ILE A 719 -29.95 17.96 -14.02
N ALA A 720 -29.26 18.75 -13.21
CA ALA A 720 -29.45 20.20 -13.09
C ALA A 720 -28.12 20.90 -12.71
N PRO A 721 -27.97 22.22 -12.98
CA PRO A 721 -26.82 22.98 -12.49
C PRO A 721 -26.73 22.92 -10.96
N ALA A 722 -25.51 22.81 -10.43
CA ALA A 722 -25.27 22.77 -8.99
C ALA A 722 -25.78 24.06 -8.29
N PRO A 723 -26.26 23.97 -7.04
CA PRO A 723 -26.71 25.13 -6.27
C PRO A 723 -25.56 25.97 -5.70
N GLU A 724 -24.33 25.43 -5.65
CA GLU A 724 -23.14 26.12 -5.16
C GLU A 724 -21.92 25.76 -6.01
N TYR A 725 -20.99 26.71 -6.10
CA TYR A 725 -19.78 26.61 -6.90
C TYR A 725 -18.57 27.06 -6.10
N THR A 726 -17.45 26.36 -6.29
CA THR A 726 -16.17 26.71 -5.72
C THR A 726 -15.18 26.97 -6.85
N PHE A 727 -14.52 28.13 -6.82
CA PHE A 727 -13.33 28.38 -7.63
C PHE A 727 -12.10 28.27 -6.74
N LEU A 728 -11.24 27.33 -7.09
CA LEU A 728 -10.02 26.97 -6.37
C LEU A 728 -8.83 27.18 -7.30
N MET A 729 -7.72 27.67 -6.78
CA MET A 729 -6.46 27.70 -7.49
C MET A 729 -5.35 27.13 -6.64
N TYR A 730 -4.66 26.13 -7.17
CA TYR A 730 -3.42 25.64 -6.58
C TYR A 730 -2.26 25.73 -7.58
N VAL A 731 -1.05 25.63 -7.06
CA VAL A 731 0.17 25.71 -7.87
C VAL A 731 1.08 24.53 -7.58
N SER A 732 1.99 24.24 -8.52
CA SER A 732 3.00 23.21 -8.32
C SER A 732 4.22 23.45 -9.23
N PRO A 733 5.46 23.34 -8.74
CA PRO A 733 6.64 23.38 -9.60
C PRO A 733 6.64 22.17 -10.55
N VAL A 734 6.79 22.43 -11.85
CA VAL A 734 6.86 21.39 -12.88
C VAL A 734 8.00 21.65 -13.85
N GLY A 735 8.54 20.57 -14.40
CA GLY A 735 9.39 20.62 -15.58
C GLY A 735 8.62 20.26 -16.84
N ASN A 736 9.25 19.45 -17.71
CA ASN A 736 8.66 19.10 -19.00
C ASN A 736 7.49 18.12 -18.86
N TYR A 737 6.48 18.27 -19.72
CA TYR A 737 5.28 17.42 -19.73
C TYR A 737 5.59 16.00 -20.17
N PHE A 738 6.36 15.85 -21.26
CA PHE A 738 6.85 14.55 -21.72
C PHE A 738 8.22 14.24 -21.09
N LYS A 739 8.44 12.98 -20.69
CA LYS A 739 9.68 12.52 -20.03
C LYS A 739 10.94 12.75 -20.89
N GLY A 740 10.80 12.80 -22.21
CA GLY A 740 11.89 13.08 -23.16
C GLY A 740 12.26 14.57 -23.28
N GLY A 741 11.59 15.48 -22.55
CA GLY A 741 11.84 16.91 -22.65
C GLY A 741 11.44 17.47 -24.00
N LEU A 742 12.41 18.02 -24.73
CA LEU A 742 12.25 18.51 -26.10
C LEU A 742 12.39 17.40 -27.17
N ALA A 743 12.64 16.16 -26.76
CA ALA A 743 12.72 15.04 -27.70
C ALA A 743 11.39 14.89 -28.47
N PRO A 744 11.46 14.57 -29.78
CA PRO A 744 10.27 14.38 -30.60
C PRO A 744 9.35 13.29 -30.06
N ILE A 745 8.06 13.58 -30.02
CA ILE A 745 7.05 12.62 -29.57
C ILE A 745 6.61 11.71 -30.72
N ASN A 746 6.20 10.48 -30.38
CA ASN A 746 5.67 9.53 -31.36
C ASN A 746 4.18 9.30 -31.09
N LEU A 747 3.34 9.52 -32.10
CA LEU A 747 1.89 9.45 -31.96
C LEU A 747 1.33 8.21 -32.66
N ILE A 748 0.22 7.68 -32.15
CA ILE A 748 -0.62 6.72 -32.86
C ILE A 748 -1.96 7.36 -33.18
N VAL A 749 -2.46 7.13 -34.39
CA VAL A 749 -3.78 7.59 -34.82
C VAL A 749 -4.85 6.63 -34.30
N GLU A 750 -5.84 7.15 -33.60
CA GLU A 750 -7.00 6.41 -33.11
C GLU A 750 -8.16 6.48 -34.11
N THR A 751 -8.70 5.32 -34.49
CA THR A 751 -9.73 5.17 -35.54
C THR A 751 -11.09 4.76 -34.99
N GLU A 752 -11.15 4.21 -33.77
CA GLU A 752 -12.38 3.69 -33.18
C GLU A 752 -12.92 4.59 -32.07
N MET A 753 -12.04 5.11 -31.22
CA MET A 753 -12.45 6.00 -30.12
C MET A 753 -12.32 7.47 -30.51
N HIS A 754 -13.42 8.21 -30.42
CA HIS A 754 -13.42 9.64 -30.71
C HIS A 754 -13.33 10.46 -29.43
N ARG A 755 -12.50 11.50 -29.43
CA ARG A 755 -12.34 12.40 -28.30
C ARG A 755 -13.55 13.32 -28.13
N ALA A 756 -14.05 13.86 -29.23
CA ALA A 756 -15.11 14.85 -29.26
C ALA A 756 -16.08 14.59 -30.41
N THR A 757 -17.30 15.08 -30.25
CA THR A 757 -18.36 15.04 -31.25
C THR A 757 -18.92 16.44 -31.48
N PRO A 758 -19.29 16.82 -32.71
CA PRO A 758 -19.94 18.09 -32.97
C PRO A 758 -21.20 18.27 -32.10
N GLY A 759 -21.37 19.46 -31.51
CA GLY A 759 -22.44 19.73 -30.54
C GLY A 759 -22.15 19.27 -29.10
N GLY A 760 -21.10 18.47 -28.88
CA GLY A 760 -20.62 18.08 -27.57
C GLY A 760 -19.90 19.20 -26.82
N THR A 761 -18.98 18.81 -25.94
CA THR A 761 -18.19 19.73 -25.09
C THR A 761 -16.74 19.87 -25.50
N GLY A 762 -16.29 19.27 -26.62
CA GLY A 762 -14.88 19.19 -27.04
C GLY A 762 -14.14 20.53 -27.05
N GLY A 763 -14.80 21.58 -27.55
CA GLY A 763 -14.28 22.95 -27.58
C GLY A 763 -14.19 23.67 -26.22
N VAL A 764 -14.55 23.00 -25.12
CA VAL A 764 -14.49 23.54 -23.75
C VAL A 764 -13.50 22.77 -22.90
N LYS A 765 -12.76 23.48 -22.04
CA LYS A 765 -11.80 22.85 -21.11
C LYS A 765 -12.47 22.30 -19.85
N THR A 766 -13.46 21.42 -20.06
CA THR A 766 -14.22 20.76 -19.00
C THR A 766 -13.57 19.44 -18.57
N ILE A 767 -13.78 19.06 -17.30
CA ILE A 767 -13.27 17.81 -16.73
C ILE A 767 -13.78 16.56 -17.47
N GLY A 768 -15.00 16.61 -18.03
CA GLY A 768 -15.62 15.47 -18.72
C GLY A 768 -14.86 15.03 -19.98
N ASN A 769 -14.20 15.94 -20.68
CA ASN A 769 -13.53 15.63 -21.96
C ASN A 769 -12.25 14.79 -21.80
N TYR A 770 -11.66 14.75 -20.61
CA TYR A 770 -10.35 14.12 -20.39
C TYR A 770 -10.48 12.69 -19.85
N ALA A 771 -11.60 12.32 -19.24
CA ALA A 771 -11.85 10.95 -18.80
C ALA A 771 -12.02 10.00 -20.00
N ALA A 772 -12.72 10.47 -21.05
CA ALA A 772 -13.03 9.67 -22.24
C ALA A 772 -11.78 9.20 -23.02
N VAL A 773 -10.65 9.90 -22.91
CA VAL A 773 -9.42 9.58 -23.66
C VAL A 773 -8.48 8.61 -22.92
N LEU A 774 -8.73 8.32 -21.64
CA LEU A 774 -7.77 7.59 -20.79
C LEU A 774 -7.48 6.16 -21.29
N ASN A 775 -8.50 5.43 -21.75
CA ASN A 775 -8.33 4.07 -22.23
C ASN A 775 -7.43 4.02 -23.49
N ALA A 776 -7.72 4.88 -24.48
CA ALA A 776 -6.90 5.01 -25.69
C ALA A 776 -5.46 5.42 -25.36
N GLN A 777 -5.27 6.35 -24.40
CA GLN A 777 -3.93 6.75 -23.94
C GLN A 777 -3.16 5.61 -23.27
N ILE A 778 -3.81 4.80 -22.42
CA ILE A 778 -3.18 3.64 -21.78
C ILE A 778 -2.76 2.62 -22.85
N ALA A 779 -3.63 2.32 -23.81
CA ALA A 779 -3.34 1.40 -24.91
C ALA A 779 -2.17 1.90 -25.79
N ALA A 780 -2.11 3.19 -26.09
CA ALA A 780 -1.03 3.79 -26.85
C ALA A 780 0.31 3.73 -26.10
N LYS A 781 0.32 4.06 -24.79
CA LYS A 781 1.52 3.98 -23.94
C LYS A 781 2.03 2.54 -23.80
N ALA A 782 1.14 1.57 -23.64
CA ALA A 782 1.50 0.15 -23.59
C ALA A 782 2.21 -0.33 -24.89
N LYS A 783 1.89 0.29 -26.03
CA LYS A 783 2.53 0.06 -27.32
C LYS A 783 3.76 0.94 -27.58
N GLY A 784 4.20 1.73 -26.60
CA GLY A 784 5.39 2.59 -26.70
C GLY A 784 5.16 3.95 -27.38
N PHE A 785 3.92 4.35 -27.64
CA PHE A 785 3.60 5.69 -28.16
C PHE A 785 3.53 6.73 -27.04
N SER A 786 3.87 7.97 -27.37
CA SER A 786 3.87 9.10 -26.43
C SER A 786 2.46 9.60 -26.13
N ASP A 787 1.60 9.69 -27.15
CA ASP A 787 0.20 10.13 -27.02
C ASP A 787 -0.63 9.67 -28.25
N VAL A 788 -1.94 9.96 -28.22
CA VAL A 788 -2.91 9.56 -29.26
C VAL A 788 -3.36 10.77 -30.09
N LEU A 789 -3.33 10.64 -31.41
CA LEU A 789 -3.92 11.59 -32.36
C LEU A 789 -5.33 11.11 -32.76
N TYR A 790 -6.34 11.94 -32.52
CA TYR A 790 -7.74 11.59 -32.81
C TYR A 790 -8.19 12.07 -34.19
N LEU A 791 -9.08 11.26 -34.79
CA LEU A 791 -9.84 11.63 -35.97
C LEU A 791 -11.27 12.04 -35.61
N ASP A 792 -11.86 12.83 -36.50
CA ASP A 792 -13.23 13.30 -36.37
C ASP A 792 -14.24 12.15 -36.27
N SER A 793 -15.30 12.35 -35.50
CA SER A 793 -16.30 11.31 -35.22
C SER A 793 -17.28 11.02 -36.35
N ILE A 794 -17.35 11.89 -37.38
CA ILE A 794 -18.33 11.76 -38.46
C ILE A 794 -17.73 10.98 -39.62
N HIS A 795 -16.59 11.44 -40.11
CA HIS A 795 -15.94 10.94 -41.31
C HIS A 795 -14.78 9.99 -40.99
N LYS A 796 -14.31 9.96 -39.73
CA LYS A 796 -13.16 9.17 -39.28
C LYS A 796 -11.93 9.37 -40.16
N ARG A 797 -11.72 10.60 -40.65
CA ARG A 797 -10.69 10.92 -41.64
C ARG A 797 -9.95 12.21 -41.33
N TYR A 798 -10.61 13.20 -40.74
CA TYR A 798 -10.01 14.49 -40.49
C TYR A 798 -9.33 14.53 -39.12
N LEU A 799 -8.14 15.12 -39.06
CA LEU A 799 -7.39 15.31 -37.83
C LEU A 799 -8.14 16.25 -36.89
N GLU A 800 -8.22 15.89 -35.61
CA GLU A 800 -8.73 16.77 -34.55
C GLU A 800 -7.60 17.24 -33.63
N GLU A 801 -7.40 16.57 -32.51
CA GLU A 801 -6.40 16.93 -31.51
C GLU A 801 -5.67 15.70 -31.03
N VAL A 802 -4.52 15.92 -30.38
CA VAL A 802 -3.88 14.92 -29.54
C VAL A 802 -4.47 15.00 -28.15
N SER A 803 -4.54 13.91 -27.37
CA SER A 803 -5.24 13.85 -26.08
C SER A 803 -5.07 15.06 -25.14
N SER A 804 -3.91 15.73 -25.16
CA SER A 804 -3.64 16.90 -24.31
C SER A 804 -3.30 18.21 -25.04
N CYS A 805 -3.20 18.21 -26.37
CA CYS A 805 -2.67 19.34 -27.15
C CYS A 805 -3.27 19.46 -28.57
N ASN A 806 -3.22 20.68 -29.12
CA ASN A 806 -3.56 20.95 -30.51
C ASN A 806 -2.42 20.49 -31.43
N ILE A 807 -2.73 20.11 -32.68
CA ILE A 807 -1.75 19.65 -33.69
C ILE A 807 -1.63 20.63 -34.86
N PHE A 808 -0.44 20.71 -35.46
CA PHE A 808 -0.10 21.51 -36.62
C PHE A 808 0.65 20.66 -37.64
N VAL A 809 0.37 20.87 -38.92
CA VAL A 809 1.02 20.21 -40.06
C VAL A 809 1.67 21.30 -40.92
N VAL A 810 2.93 21.12 -41.27
CA VAL A 810 3.71 22.07 -42.08
C VAL A 810 4.02 21.45 -43.44
N LYS A 811 3.79 22.23 -44.51
CA LYS A 811 4.20 21.88 -45.88
C LYS A 811 4.71 23.13 -46.61
N GLY A 812 5.99 23.17 -46.94
CA GLY A 812 6.66 24.34 -47.50
C GLY A 812 6.48 25.56 -46.60
N ASN A 813 5.86 26.62 -47.13
CA ASN A 813 5.55 27.84 -46.37
C ASN A 813 4.14 27.86 -45.74
N LEU A 814 3.41 26.73 -45.79
CA LEU A 814 2.04 26.63 -45.27
C LEU A 814 2.02 25.86 -43.94
N ILE A 815 1.43 26.47 -42.92
CA ILE A 815 1.12 25.85 -41.63
C ILE A 815 -0.40 25.65 -41.55
N SER A 816 -0.85 24.40 -41.48
CA SER A 816 -2.25 24.03 -41.33
C SER A 816 -2.54 23.48 -39.93
N THR A 817 -3.68 23.84 -39.34
CA THR A 817 -4.17 23.24 -38.09
C THR A 817 -5.70 23.02 -38.17
N PRO A 818 -6.26 22.02 -37.47
CA PRO A 818 -7.71 21.81 -37.43
C PRO A 818 -8.48 23.05 -36.98
N ALA A 819 -9.55 23.39 -37.72
CA ALA A 819 -10.39 24.56 -37.44
C ALA A 819 -11.20 24.40 -36.15
N ILE A 820 -11.35 25.48 -35.38
CA ILE A 820 -12.13 25.48 -34.12
C ILE A 820 -13.64 25.52 -34.44
N LYS A 821 -14.22 24.36 -34.75
CA LYS A 821 -15.65 24.17 -35.06
C LYS A 821 -16.39 23.37 -33.98
N GLY A 822 -16.03 23.58 -32.71
CA GLY A 822 -16.72 23.03 -31.54
C GLY A 822 -16.18 21.71 -30.99
N THR A 823 -15.37 20.97 -31.76
CA THR A 823 -14.70 19.74 -31.28
C THR A 823 -13.26 19.98 -30.82
N ILE A 824 -12.63 21.04 -31.33
CA ILE A 824 -11.25 21.43 -31.01
C ILE A 824 -11.24 22.48 -29.90
N LEU A 825 -10.40 22.29 -28.88
CA LEU A 825 -10.19 23.29 -27.84
C LEU A 825 -9.46 24.53 -28.42
N PRO A 826 -9.99 25.76 -28.25
CA PRO A 826 -9.28 26.98 -28.60
C PRO A 826 -8.08 27.19 -27.66
N GLY A 827 -6.93 26.62 -28.04
CA GLY A 827 -5.69 26.74 -27.30
C GLY A 827 -5.11 28.16 -27.36
N ILE A 828 -4.71 28.71 -26.21
CA ILE A 828 -4.07 30.03 -26.14
C ILE A 828 -2.66 29.98 -26.77
N THR A 829 -1.93 28.88 -26.54
CA THR A 829 -0.64 28.62 -27.22
C THR A 829 -0.85 28.45 -28.73
N ARG A 830 -1.87 27.70 -29.16
CA ARG A 830 -2.25 27.58 -30.57
C ARG A 830 -2.49 28.95 -31.21
N LYS A 831 -3.34 29.78 -30.62
CA LYS A 831 -3.60 31.17 -31.08
C LYS A 831 -2.30 31.97 -31.21
N SER A 832 -1.44 31.90 -30.20
CA SER A 832 -0.17 32.62 -30.19
C SER A 832 0.81 32.15 -31.28
N ILE A 833 0.84 30.86 -31.58
CA ILE A 833 1.64 30.30 -32.69
C ILE A 833 1.11 30.74 -34.05
N LEU A 834 -0.21 30.76 -34.24
CA LEU A 834 -0.81 31.24 -35.50
C LEU A 834 -0.47 32.73 -35.74
N ASP A 835 -0.56 33.56 -34.70
CA ASP A 835 -0.21 34.98 -34.79
C ASP A 835 1.28 35.19 -35.10
N LEU A 836 2.16 34.41 -34.47
CA LEU A 836 3.60 34.46 -34.69
C LEU A 836 4.00 33.94 -36.09
N ALA A 837 3.38 32.85 -36.55
CA ALA A 837 3.63 32.30 -37.88
C ALA A 837 3.29 33.31 -38.97
N ARG A 838 2.12 33.97 -38.86
CA ARG A 838 1.71 35.04 -39.79
C ARG A 838 2.71 36.20 -39.79
N SER A 839 3.18 36.63 -38.61
CA SER A 839 4.14 37.74 -38.52
C SER A 839 5.53 37.39 -39.07
N GLN A 840 5.88 36.10 -39.12
CA GLN A 840 7.12 35.60 -39.72
C GLN A 840 6.99 35.27 -41.22
N GLY A 841 5.83 35.52 -41.84
CA GLY A 841 5.62 35.34 -43.28
C GLY A 841 5.16 33.95 -43.71
N PHE A 842 4.82 33.07 -42.76
CA PHE A 842 4.17 31.80 -43.09
C PHE A 842 2.70 32.02 -43.50
N GLN A 843 2.24 31.22 -44.46
CA GLN A 843 0.81 31.07 -44.72
C GLN A 843 0.20 30.20 -43.63
N VAL A 844 -0.97 30.59 -43.13
CA VAL A 844 -1.62 29.90 -42.02
C VAL A 844 -3.06 29.58 -42.37
N GLU A 845 -3.41 28.30 -42.33
CA GLU A 845 -4.76 27.80 -42.61
C GLU A 845 -5.36 27.05 -41.43
N GLU A 846 -6.55 27.49 -41.01
CA GLU A 846 -7.39 26.77 -40.06
C GLU A 846 -8.48 26.04 -40.84
N ARG A 847 -8.29 24.75 -41.13
CA ARG A 847 -9.17 23.97 -42.02
C ARG A 847 -9.34 22.53 -41.56
N LEU A 848 -10.15 21.75 -42.28
CA LEU A 848 -10.14 20.30 -42.14
C LEU A 848 -8.88 19.75 -42.82
N ILE A 849 -8.17 18.87 -42.12
CA ILE A 849 -6.93 18.25 -42.58
C ILE A 849 -7.15 16.76 -42.58
N THR A 850 -6.95 16.09 -43.71
CA THR A 850 -7.12 14.64 -43.80
C THR A 850 -5.90 13.93 -43.21
N VAL A 851 -6.10 12.73 -42.67
CA VAL A 851 -4.99 11.88 -42.18
C VAL A 851 -3.98 11.55 -43.30
N ASP A 852 -4.43 11.52 -44.56
CA ASP A 852 -3.58 11.27 -45.72
C ASP A 852 -2.52 12.36 -45.93
N GLU A 853 -2.83 13.62 -45.57
CA GLU A 853 -1.91 14.76 -45.68
C GLU A 853 -0.68 14.62 -44.77
N LEU A 854 -0.71 13.73 -43.78
CA LEU A 854 0.45 13.45 -42.92
C LEU A 854 1.58 12.73 -43.68
N VAL A 855 1.28 12.05 -44.79
CA VAL A 855 2.29 11.35 -45.60
C VAL A 855 3.23 12.34 -46.30
N ASP A 856 2.66 13.45 -46.74
CA ASP A 856 3.39 14.47 -47.48
C ASP A 856 3.88 15.61 -46.57
N ALA A 857 3.57 15.62 -45.28
CA ALA A 857 3.97 16.69 -44.37
C ALA A 857 5.50 16.80 -44.25
N ASP A 858 6.01 18.04 -44.25
CA ASP A 858 7.44 18.28 -44.00
C ASP A 858 7.72 18.21 -42.49
N GLU A 859 6.82 18.77 -41.67
CA GLU A 859 6.90 18.71 -40.20
C GLU A 859 5.50 18.60 -39.55
N VAL A 860 5.46 18.06 -38.34
CA VAL A 860 4.28 18.11 -37.46
C VAL A 860 4.73 18.49 -36.05
N PHE A 861 3.96 19.36 -35.40
CA PHE A 861 4.20 19.71 -34.00
C PHE A 861 2.90 19.92 -33.24
N CYS A 862 2.98 19.81 -31.93
CA CYS A 862 1.85 19.96 -31.02
C CYS A 862 2.03 21.20 -30.13
N THR A 863 0.92 21.80 -29.71
CA THR A 863 0.93 22.93 -28.79
C THR A 863 -0.09 22.80 -27.64
N GLY A 864 0.27 23.30 -26.47
CA GLY A 864 -0.64 23.38 -25.33
C GLY A 864 0.03 24.00 -24.11
N THR A 865 -0.73 24.36 -23.07
CA THR A 865 -0.13 24.99 -21.87
C THR A 865 0.94 24.12 -21.22
N ALA A 866 0.64 22.83 -21.02
CA ALA A 866 1.56 21.90 -20.37
C ALA A 866 2.73 21.53 -21.29
N VAL A 867 2.41 21.19 -22.54
CA VAL A 867 3.32 20.73 -23.61
C VAL A 867 4.22 21.86 -24.15
N VAL A 868 3.78 23.11 -24.05
CA VAL A 868 4.37 24.27 -24.74
C VAL A 868 4.32 24.07 -26.25
N VAL A 869 5.46 23.88 -26.91
CA VAL A 869 5.60 23.49 -28.32
C VAL A 869 6.42 22.21 -28.30
N SER A 870 5.92 21.14 -28.92
CA SER A 870 6.57 19.84 -28.92
C SER A 870 6.60 19.26 -30.33
N PRO A 871 7.79 18.91 -30.85
CA PRO A 871 7.91 18.33 -32.18
C PRO A 871 7.39 16.88 -32.21
N VAL A 872 6.81 16.45 -33.33
CA VAL A 872 6.36 15.06 -33.55
C VAL A 872 7.35 14.36 -34.48
N GLY A 873 8.03 13.33 -34.00
CA GLY A 873 9.05 12.60 -34.76
C GLY A 873 8.48 11.46 -35.62
N SER A 874 7.35 10.89 -35.21
CA SER A 874 6.63 9.94 -36.07
C SER A 874 5.15 9.83 -35.72
N ILE A 875 4.35 9.45 -36.71
CA ILE A 875 2.92 9.14 -36.57
C ILE A 875 2.67 7.75 -37.13
N THR A 876 1.97 6.91 -36.37
CA THR A 876 1.58 5.56 -36.84
C THR A 876 0.09 5.52 -37.13
N TYR A 877 -0.27 5.15 -38.36
CA TYR A 877 -1.65 5.02 -38.85
C TYR A 877 -1.81 3.70 -39.61
N LEU A 878 -2.81 2.88 -39.24
CA LEU A 878 -3.09 1.57 -39.86
C LEU A 878 -1.84 0.69 -40.02
N ASN A 879 -1.03 0.60 -38.95
CA ASN A 879 0.25 -0.13 -38.89
C ASN A 879 1.37 0.40 -39.82
N LYS A 880 1.17 1.54 -40.46
CA LYS A 880 2.21 2.26 -41.20
C LYS A 880 2.76 3.38 -40.34
N ARG A 881 4.07 3.39 -40.14
CA ARG A 881 4.76 4.45 -39.41
C ARG A 881 5.33 5.47 -40.40
N LEU A 882 4.91 6.71 -40.24
CA LEU A 882 5.39 7.87 -40.98
C LEU A 882 6.43 8.57 -40.11
N PHE A 883 7.66 8.68 -40.61
CA PHE A 883 8.71 9.46 -39.97
C PHE A 883 8.71 10.87 -40.55
N LEU A 884 8.80 11.86 -39.67
CA LEU A 884 8.75 13.26 -40.06
C LEU A 884 10.14 13.88 -39.89
N LEU A 885 10.51 14.76 -40.81
CA LEU A 885 11.72 15.56 -40.68
C LEU A 885 11.53 16.60 -39.57
N LEU A 886 12.59 16.84 -38.82
CA LEU A 886 12.63 17.82 -37.74
C LEU A 886 13.60 18.92 -38.20
N LEU A 887 13.08 20.04 -38.70
CA LEU A 887 13.85 21.21 -39.13
C LEU A 887 13.82 22.34 -38.07
N LEU A 888 13.22 22.12 -36.89
CA LEU A 888 13.19 23.05 -35.76
C LEU A 888 14.34 22.86 -34.76
#